data_AF-A0A8C2YZF6-F1
#
_entry.id   AF-A0A8C2YZF6-F1
#
_cell.length_a   1.000
_cell.length_b   1.000
_cell.length_c   1.000
_cell.angle_alpha   90.00
_cell.angle_beta   90.00
_cell.angle_gamma   90.00
#
_symmetry.space_group_name_H-M   'P 1'
#
loop_
_entity.id
_entity.type
_entity.pdbx_description
1 polymer ?
#
loop_
_entity_poly.entity_id
_entity_poly.type
_entity_poly.pdbx_seq_one_letter_code
_entity_poly.pdbx_strand_id
1 'polypeptide(L)'
;MSARVSEEVVRWGLRFFLSAKAIKAASFPSQQLAHIWGPGRSQTCLLDRSPVGSVRFYSPGGVHSEDVEDKKHFSSPVGDSSLPAETQSDEAGSGQTQKTSPFLDRLQPCGSPSDVLDLTLQYPPSVRQVSNCLTHMWSTTKKMSDEQRRFELQLMFEHPAFDKFLQKAMKRVGHMRSEDLAYSLLGMVKLGIPQGSRVVQTFLRTCQENLNDFDEKGLSILASCLEQMEGSTNVGALKEGMRLVVETRLPRIKNVIALQTMMRLLGKDAPLDLKRKIEGKALSMRGQFSLPNSQYMISIMATMGFYSKPLLDVCSKTIRENLNGIPFNRLYTVLHSCRELHYRDLDLLTDISEYVASILDIWTKKQVVLFLSVFESLAFCPAALMEAFGKKVIANPDALTLKDLLCVLKVYSSLNYDLQHQRQQFLESLSRALESYLPKMSGFELLKAVYHLCLLGHFPSAPLEQLLQSSTLEKFNSTAPRFLPNQERMFQTVNLCLGLERPPLPGLVAVPPSLLGDPVPSSLPVNPWLSQGLQSVLADQADTTLQEMVVVENFYLIDGVITRPPPSQTSVTEASRCAGEERPPAESSQRIAVICTPHSGFCVGTSNPRGPLAVKIRHLKILGYDPVLVTEQELQSEEKRTDFFQGGIFPEHLSSDAQPKWSNGDLEDGRQEPHRVQWSQPVQ
;
A
#
# COMPACT_ATOMS: atom_id res chain seq x y z
N MET A 1 -18.96 23.67 0.22
CA MET A 1 -19.83 22.49 0.25
C MET A 1 -19.10 21.37 0.97
N SER A 2 -19.57 20.99 2.16
CA SER A 2 -18.89 20.05 3.06
C SER A 2 -19.12 18.61 2.59
N ALA A 3 -18.13 18.02 1.95
CA ALA A 3 -18.15 16.59 1.60
C ALA A 3 -17.84 15.78 2.86
N ARG A 4 -18.87 15.14 3.43
CA ARG A 4 -18.69 14.11 4.46
C ARG A 4 -17.83 12.98 3.89
N VAL A 5 -16.58 12.90 4.35
CA VAL A 5 -15.68 11.79 4.08
C VAL A 5 -16.27 10.54 4.76
N SER A 6 -16.49 9.47 4.00
CA SER A 6 -17.01 8.21 4.54
C SER A 6 -16.11 7.70 5.67
N GLU A 7 -16.71 7.45 6.83
CA GLU A 7 -16.05 7.01 8.05
C GLU A 7 -15.24 5.70 7.84
N GLU A 8 -15.60 4.89 6.85
CA GLU A 8 -14.90 3.65 6.49
C GLU A 8 -13.54 3.91 5.82
N VAL A 9 -13.43 4.93 4.96
CA VAL A 9 -12.16 5.33 4.30
C VAL A 9 -11.19 5.89 5.34
N VAL A 10 -11.71 6.63 6.32
CA VAL A 10 -10.96 7.19 7.44
C VAL A 10 -10.53 6.08 8.41
N ARG A 11 -11.37 5.07 8.65
CA ARG A 11 -11.07 3.93 9.54
C ARG A 11 -10.02 2.98 8.96
N TRP A 12 -9.95 2.83 7.64
CA TRP A 12 -8.87 2.09 6.95
C TRP A 12 -7.57 2.88 6.88
N GLY A 13 -7.60 4.19 6.58
CA GLY A 13 -6.41 5.03 6.60
C GLY A 13 -5.78 5.17 8.00
N LEU A 14 -6.59 5.37 9.05
CA LEU A 14 -6.12 5.61 10.42
C LEU A 14 -5.50 4.38 11.11
N ARG A 15 -5.90 3.15 10.75
CA ARG A 15 -5.30 1.93 11.33
C ARG A 15 -3.84 1.70 10.89
N PHE A 16 -3.42 2.28 9.77
CA PHE A 16 -2.07 2.11 9.24
C PHE A 16 -1.11 3.26 9.59
N PHE A 17 -1.60 4.45 9.94
CA PHE A 17 -0.77 5.55 10.44
C PHE A 17 0.04 5.19 11.70
N LEU A 18 -0.40 4.17 12.46
CA LEU A 18 0.25 3.69 13.68
C LEU A 18 1.00 2.35 13.51
N SER A 19 0.99 1.74 12.32
CA SER A 19 1.61 0.44 12.08
C SER A 19 2.30 0.40 10.71
N ALA A 20 3.40 1.13 10.60
CA ALA A 20 4.38 0.88 9.55
C ALA A 20 5.12 -0.43 9.91
N LYS A 21 4.71 -1.55 9.29
CA LYS A 21 5.53 -2.76 9.26
C LYS A 21 6.83 -2.42 8.52
N ALA A 22 7.96 -2.67 9.17
CA ALA A 22 9.28 -2.55 8.56
C ALA A 22 9.36 -3.49 7.35
N ILE A 23 9.66 -2.94 6.18
CA ILE A 23 10.05 -3.69 4.99
C ILE A 23 11.45 -4.24 5.27
N LYS A 24 11.56 -5.55 5.47
CA LYS A 24 12.86 -6.24 5.42
C LYS A 24 13.33 -6.23 3.98
N ALA A 25 14.42 -5.51 3.71
CA ALA A 25 15.29 -5.84 2.59
C ALA A 25 16.09 -7.08 3.03
N ALA A 26 15.90 -8.20 2.34
CA ALA A 26 16.72 -9.38 2.52
C ALA A 26 17.26 -9.77 1.14
N SER A 27 18.56 -9.53 0.94
CA SER A 27 19.38 -10.21 -0.04
C SER A 27 19.98 -11.47 0.61
N PHE A 28 20.29 -12.47 -0.24
CA PHE A 28 21.01 -13.74 -0.03
C PHE A 28 20.19 -15.05 0.02
N PRO A 29 20.75 -16.16 -0.49
CA PRO A 29 20.10 -16.98 -1.51
C PRO A 29 19.49 -18.30 -1.00
N SER A 30 18.74 -18.92 -1.89
CA SER A 30 18.06 -20.22 -1.78
C SER A 30 18.96 -21.40 -1.41
N GLN A 31 18.56 -22.18 -0.39
CA GLN A 31 18.25 -23.61 -0.52
C GLN A 31 17.71 -24.21 0.81
N GLN A 32 16.62 -24.97 0.67
CA GLN A 32 16.10 -26.05 1.52
C GLN A 32 16.16 -25.91 3.06
N LEU A 33 14.97 -25.80 3.68
CA LEU A 33 14.49 -26.76 4.69
C LEU A 33 12.98 -26.58 4.91
N ALA A 34 12.28 -27.71 4.82
CA ALA A 34 10.84 -27.85 4.98
C ALA A 34 10.44 -27.98 6.45
N HIS A 35 9.16 -27.70 6.71
CA HIS A 35 8.38 -27.99 7.92
C HIS A 35 8.75 -27.21 9.20
N ILE A 36 7.81 -26.35 9.62
CA ILE A 36 7.19 -26.25 10.96
C ILE A 36 6.36 -24.95 10.95
N TRP A 37 5.04 -25.08 10.75
CA TRP A 37 4.08 -23.97 10.89
C TRP A 37 3.27 -24.19 12.17
N GLY A 38 3.51 -23.34 13.18
CA GLY A 38 2.63 -23.17 14.34
C GLY A 38 1.80 -21.89 14.18
N PRO A 39 0.49 -21.89 14.43
CA PRO A 39 -0.33 -20.70 14.27
C PRO A 39 -0.22 -19.79 15.50
N GLY A 40 0.35 -18.60 15.29
CA GLY A 40 0.36 -17.51 16.26
C GLY A 40 -1.03 -16.88 16.42
N ARG A 41 -1.62 -17.08 17.60
CA ARG A 41 -2.85 -16.46 18.12
C ARG A 41 -2.92 -14.96 17.85
N SER A 42 -4.01 -14.53 17.22
CA SER A 42 -4.51 -13.15 17.32
C SER A 42 -5.49 -13.08 18.48
N GLN A 43 -5.21 -12.21 19.45
CA GLN A 43 -6.08 -11.91 20.59
C GLN A 43 -7.38 -11.25 20.10
N THR A 44 -8.46 -12.02 20.09
CA THR A 44 -9.84 -11.51 20.17
C THR A 44 -10.15 -11.19 21.63
N CYS A 45 -10.71 -9.99 21.86
CA CYS A 45 -11.32 -9.58 23.12
C CYS A 45 -12.16 -10.72 23.71
N LEU A 46 -11.84 -11.08 24.94
CA LEU A 46 -12.63 -11.97 25.79
C LEU A 46 -14.00 -11.32 26.01
N LEU A 47 -15.04 -11.92 25.42
CA LEU A 47 -16.40 -11.80 25.91
C LEU A 47 -16.78 -13.16 26.47
N ASP A 48 -17.13 -13.11 27.76
CA ASP A 48 -17.57 -14.21 28.59
C ASP A 48 -18.68 -15.00 27.88
N ARG A 49 -18.42 -16.29 27.66
CA ARG A 49 -19.33 -17.21 26.99
C ARG A 49 -20.04 -18.01 28.09
N SER A 50 -21.24 -17.59 28.47
CA SER A 50 -22.14 -18.51 29.19
C SER A 50 -22.76 -19.50 28.17
N PRO A 51 -22.94 -20.79 28.53
CA PRO A 51 -23.43 -21.79 27.60
C PRO A 51 -24.95 -21.90 27.72
N VAL A 52 -25.69 -21.26 26.82
CA VAL A 52 -27.08 -21.66 26.54
C VAL A 52 -27.24 -21.85 25.05
N GLY A 53 -26.73 -22.98 24.57
CA GLY A 53 -26.99 -23.50 23.24
C GLY A 53 -27.68 -24.84 23.38
N SER A 54 -29.01 -24.83 23.52
CA SER A 54 -29.81 -26.04 23.34
C SER A 54 -29.70 -26.46 21.88
N VAL A 55 -29.22 -27.68 21.67
CA VAL A 55 -28.99 -28.33 20.38
C VAL A 55 -30.33 -28.40 19.61
N ARG A 56 -30.48 -27.59 18.56
CA ARG A 56 -31.61 -27.69 17.59
C ARG A 56 -31.20 -27.88 16.14
N PHE A 57 -29.92 -28.13 15.86
CA PHE A 57 -29.46 -28.40 14.50
C PHE A 57 -28.69 -29.72 14.47
N TYR A 58 -29.42 -30.79 14.12
CA TYR A 58 -28.87 -32.15 14.02
C TYR A 58 -27.84 -32.28 12.88
N SER A 59 -26.66 -32.80 13.22
CA SER A 59 -25.73 -33.50 12.33
C SER A 59 -25.84 -35.02 12.57
N PRO A 60 -25.68 -35.90 11.56
CA PRO A 60 -25.82 -37.34 11.74
C PRO A 60 -24.46 -38.01 12.02
N GLY A 61 -24.49 -39.09 12.81
CA GLY A 61 -23.39 -40.06 12.89
C GLY A 61 -23.68 -41.16 13.90
N GLY A 62 -23.83 -42.41 13.42
CA GLY A 62 -23.87 -43.61 14.27
C GLY A 62 -24.69 -44.74 13.68
N VAL A 63 -24.01 -45.75 13.15
CA VAL A 63 -24.54 -47.02 12.61
C VAL A 63 -25.12 -47.89 13.73
N HIS A 64 -26.36 -48.36 13.59
CA HIS A 64 -26.73 -49.72 14.03
C HIS A 64 -27.98 -50.25 13.32
N SER A 65 -27.88 -51.54 13.04
CA SER A 65 -28.81 -52.42 12.33
C SER A 65 -30.03 -52.72 13.18
N GLU A 66 -31.22 -52.79 12.59
CA GLU A 66 -32.27 -53.73 13.00
C GLU A 66 -33.35 -53.81 11.91
N ASP A 67 -33.55 -55.04 11.44
CA ASP A 67 -34.55 -55.46 10.47
C ASP A 67 -35.97 -55.29 11.02
N VAL A 68 -36.88 -54.70 10.25
CA VAL A 68 -38.30 -55.10 10.24
C VAL A 68 -38.87 -54.89 8.84
N GLU A 69 -39.23 -55.99 8.19
CA GLU A 69 -40.10 -56.03 7.02
C GLU A 69 -41.47 -55.45 7.33
N ASP A 70 -42.04 -54.65 6.43
CA ASP A 70 -43.46 -54.85 6.11
C ASP A 70 -43.83 -54.32 4.72
N LYS A 71 -44.27 -55.27 3.89
CA LYS A 71 -44.94 -55.07 2.60
C LYS A 71 -46.29 -54.36 2.82
N LYS A 72 -46.67 -53.49 1.89
CA LYS A 72 -47.99 -53.55 1.23
C LYS A 72 -48.06 -52.72 -0.05
N HIS A 73 -48.39 -53.42 -1.13
CA HIS A 73 -48.89 -52.93 -2.41
C HIS A 73 -50.19 -52.15 -2.24
N PHE A 74 -50.48 -51.18 -3.14
CA PHE A 74 -51.48 -51.34 -4.22
C PHE A 74 -51.77 -50.00 -4.96
N SER A 75 -51.54 -50.05 -6.29
CA SER A 75 -52.34 -49.50 -7.41
C SER A 75 -52.85 -48.04 -7.45
N SER A 76 -52.33 -47.27 -8.44
CA SER A 76 -53.00 -46.64 -9.62
C SER A 76 -54.55 -46.49 -9.63
N PRO A 77 -55.16 -45.49 -10.33
CA PRO A 77 -54.86 -45.20 -11.75
C PRO A 77 -55.04 -43.78 -12.32
N VAL A 78 -54.56 -43.72 -13.57
CA VAL A 78 -54.75 -42.78 -14.67
C VAL A 78 -56.23 -42.44 -14.93
N GLY A 79 -56.47 -41.22 -15.41
CA GLY A 79 -57.72 -40.80 -16.05
C GLY A 79 -57.50 -39.57 -16.92
N ASP A 80 -57.45 -39.78 -18.24
CA ASP A 80 -57.49 -38.78 -19.30
C ASP A 80 -58.79 -37.94 -19.24
N SER A 81 -58.73 -36.67 -19.68
CA SER A 81 -59.48 -36.23 -20.86
C SER A 81 -59.62 -34.69 -20.99
N SER A 82 -59.33 -34.25 -22.22
CA SER A 82 -60.00 -33.19 -23.00
C SER A 82 -59.88 -31.69 -22.63
N LEU A 83 -59.16 -30.99 -23.52
CA LEU A 83 -59.43 -29.62 -23.99
C LEU A 83 -60.76 -29.55 -24.76
N PRO A 84 -61.32 -28.34 -24.96
CA PRO A 84 -61.50 -27.87 -26.33
C PRO A 84 -61.06 -26.42 -26.59
N ALA A 85 -61.00 -26.09 -27.88
CA ALA A 85 -60.30 -25.00 -28.52
C ALA A 85 -61.10 -23.69 -28.73
N GLU A 86 -60.32 -22.62 -28.89
CA GLU A 86 -60.46 -21.44 -29.77
C GLU A 86 -61.75 -20.60 -29.83
N THR A 87 -61.57 -19.30 -29.58
CA THR A 87 -62.23 -18.22 -30.34
C THR A 87 -61.28 -17.01 -30.41
N GLN A 88 -61.05 -16.49 -31.62
CA GLN A 88 -60.25 -15.29 -31.92
C GLN A 88 -61.05 -13.99 -31.82
N SER A 89 -60.30 -12.87 -31.86
CA SER A 89 -60.62 -11.46 -32.15
C SER A 89 -61.04 -10.53 -30.99
N ASP A 90 -60.13 -9.65 -30.54
CA ASP A 90 -60.13 -8.22 -30.94
C ASP A 90 -59.07 -7.37 -30.20
N GLU A 91 -58.50 -6.42 -30.93
CA GLU A 91 -57.59 -5.36 -30.44
C GLU A 91 -58.31 -4.43 -29.46
N ALA A 92 -57.76 -4.26 -28.25
CA ALA A 92 -57.87 -3.03 -27.47
C ALA A 92 -56.77 -2.99 -26.41
N GLY A 93 -56.07 -1.86 -26.33
CA GLY A 93 -54.93 -1.67 -25.42
C GLY A 93 -55.25 -2.00 -23.97
N SER A 94 -54.32 -2.69 -23.30
CA SER A 94 -54.26 -2.67 -21.85
C SER A 94 -52.81 -2.61 -21.39
N GLY A 95 -52.49 -1.53 -20.69
CA GLY A 95 -51.36 -1.51 -19.78
C GLY A 95 -51.59 -2.59 -18.73
N GLN A 96 -50.87 -3.70 -18.85
CA GLN A 96 -50.78 -4.68 -17.77
C GLN A 96 -49.91 -4.10 -16.67
N THR A 97 -50.53 -3.32 -15.79
CA THR A 97 -50.07 -3.13 -14.42
C THR A 97 -49.96 -4.53 -13.81
N GLN A 98 -48.73 -5.02 -13.60
CA GLN A 98 -48.49 -6.28 -12.90
C GLN A 98 -49.21 -6.24 -11.56
N LYS A 99 -50.26 -7.05 -11.38
CA LYS A 99 -50.92 -7.22 -10.09
C LYS A 99 -49.88 -7.81 -9.11
N THR A 100 -49.34 -6.96 -8.24
CA THR A 100 -48.51 -7.37 -7.12
C THR A 100 -49.30 -8.38 -6.30
N SER A 101 -48.70 -9.54 -5.97
CA SER A 101 -49.40 -10.53 -5.15
C SER A 101 -49.71 -9.94 -3.77
N PRO A 102 -50.87 -10.21 -3.15
CA PRO A 102 -51.26 -9.64 -1.85
C PRO A 102 -50.26 -9.92 -0.72
N PHE A 103 -49.43 -10.97 -0.88
CA PHE A 103 -48.30 -11.25 0.01
C PHE A 103 -47.20 -10.19 -0.02
N LEU A 104 -46.85 -9.68 -1.21
CA LEU A 104 -45.76 -8.69 -1.36
C LEU A 104 -46.19 -7.32 -0.81
N ASP A 105 -47.45 -6.96 -1.00
CA ASP A 105 -48.02 -5.72 -0.46
C ASP A 105 -48.03 -5.75 1.08
N ARG A 106 -48.22 -6.94 1.67
CA ARG A 106 -48.13 -7.14 3.13
C ARG A 106 -46.72 -7.37 3.66
N LEU A 107 -45.76 -7.72 2.81
CA LEU A 107 -44.36 -7.88 3.20
C LEU A 107 -43.66 -6.52 3.40
N GLN A 108 -43.95 -5.53 2.54
CA GLN A 108 -43.39 -4.18 2.63
C GLN A 108 -43.57 -3.48 4.00
N PRO A 109 -44.74 -3.53 4.67
CA PRO A 109 -44.92 -2.89 5.97
C PRO A 109 -44.30 -3.65 7.16
N CYS A 110 -43.74 -4.86 6.97
CA CYS A 110 -43.09 -5.59 8.06
C CYS A 110 -41.86 -4.82 8.58
N GLY A 111 -41.85 -4.45 9.86
CA GLY A 111 -40.77 -3.68 10.50
C GLY A 111 -39.67 -4.56 11.09
N SER A 112 -40.00 -5.80 11.46
CA SER A 112 -39.10 -6.74 12.11
C SER A 112 -39.00 -8.09 11.37
N PRO A 113 -37.97 -8.91 11.64
CA PRO A 113 -37.94 -10.29 11.15
C PRO A 113 -39.11 -11.14 11.66
N SER A 114 -39.57 -10.88 12.88
CA SER A 114 -40.71 -11.56 13.50
C SER A 114 -42.01 -11.27 12.75
N ASP A 115 -42.25 -10.02 12.34
CA ASP A 115 -43.43 -9.64 11.54
C ASP A 115 -43.46 -10.42 10.21
N VAL A 116 -42.29 -10.64 9.59
CA VAL A 116 -42.18 -11.42 8.37
C VAL A 116 -42.51 -12.89 8.64
N LEU A 117 -42.08 -13.44 9.77
CA LEU A 117 -42.38 -14.81 10.18
C LEU A 117 -43.88 -15.01 10.47
N ASP A 118 -44.51 -14.07 11.17
CA ASP A 118 -45.96 -14.05 11.38
C ASP A 118 -46.73 -13.99 10.07
N LEU A 119 -46.26 -13.18 9.12
CA LEU A 119 -46.84 -13.15 7.77
C LEU A 119 -46.75 -14.52 7.07
N THR A 120 -45.64 -15.26 7.25
CA THR A 120 -45.48 -16.59 6.65
C THR A 120 -46.39 -17.66 7.26
N LEU A 121 -46.89 -17.45 8.48
CA LEU A 121 -47.91 -18.29 9.11
C LEU A 121 -49.29 -18.04 8.51
N GLN A 122 -49.62 -16.78 8.23
CA GLN A 122 -50.91 -16.39 7.63
C GLN A 122 -50.97 -16.74 6.14
N TYR A 123 -49.85 -16.59 5.43
CA TYR A 123 -49.75 -16.83 4.00
C TYR A 123 -48.55 -17.73 3.70
N PRO A 124 -48.77 -18.97 3.23
CA PRO A 124 -47.67 -19.88 2.91
C PRO A 124 -46.82 -19.31 1.77
N PRO A 125 -45.53 -18.96 1.97
CA PRO A 125 -44.74 -18.33 0.93
C PRO A 125 -44.52 -19.28 -0.25
N SER A 126 -44.54 -18.75 -1.48
CA SER A 126 -44.08 -19.41 -2.71
C SER A 126 -42.55 -19.53 -2.74
N VAL A 127 -42.01 -20.25 -3.72
CA VAL A 127 -40.54 -20.47 -3.86
C VAL A 127 -39.78 -19.13 -3.94
N ARG A 128 -40.26 -18.19 -4.76
CA ARG A 128 -39.67 -16.84 -4.88
C ARG A 128 -39.88 -15.99 -3.62
N GLN A 129 -41.03 -16.13 -2.97
CA GLN A 129 -41.34 -15.36 -1.77
C GLN A 129 -40.44 -15.73 -0.58
N VAL A 130 -39.90 -16.95 -0.53
CA VAL A 130 -38.90 -17.33 0.50
C VAL A 130 -37.64 -16.44 0.41
N SER A 131 -37.11 -16.23 -0.80
CA SER A 131 -35.98 -15.33 -1.03
C SER A 131 -36.31 -13.88 -0.62
N ASN A 132 -37.52 -13.43 -0.98
CA ASN A 132 -37.99 -12.09 -0.61
C ASN A 132 -38.10 -11.92 0.91
N CYS A 133 -38.63 -12.91 1.63
CA CYS A 133 -38.71 -12.89 3.09
C CYS A 133 -37.33 -12.79 3.74
N LEU A 134 -36.38 -13.67 3.37
CA LEU A 134 -35.02 -13.65 3.91
C LEU A 134 -34.29 -12.33 3.62
N THR A 135 -34.44 -11.82 2.39
CA THR A 135 -33.86 -10.54 1.99
C THR A 135 -34.50 -9.38 2.75
N HIS A 136 -35.82 -9.42 2.98
CA HIS A 136 -36.54 -8.40 3.74
C HIS A 136 -36.12 -8.40 5.21
N MET A 137 -36.07 -9.55 5.87
CA MET A 137 -35.59 -9.71 7.25
C MET A 137 -34.16 -9.16 7.41
N TRP A 138 -33.28 -9.42 6.43
CA TRP A 138 -31.94 -8.84 6.42
C TRP A 138 -31.97 -7.32 6.24
N SER A 139 -32.79 -6.82 5.31
CA SER A 139 -32.87 -5.39 5.02
C SER A 139 -33.41 -4.55 6.19
N THR A 140 -34.35 -5.10 6.97
CA THR A 140 -34.89 -4.45 8.17
C THR A 140 -33.86 -4.44 9.29
N THR A 141 -33.23 -5.58 9.56
CA THR A 141 -32.17 -5.68 10.59
C THR A 141 -30.95 -4.82 10.29
N LYS A 142 -30.61 -4.61 9.02
CA LYS A 142 -29.51 -3.72 8.61
C LYS A 142 -29.77 -2.24 8.97
N LYS A 143 -31.02 -1.80 9.08
CA LYS A 143 -31.39 -0.41 9.39
C LYS A 143 -31.48 -0.13 10.90
N MET A 144 -31.42 -1.15 11.74
CA MET A 144 -31.56 -1.07 13.21
C MET A 144 -30.24 -0.69 13.89
N SER A 145 -30.31 -0.17 15.12
CA SER A 145 -29.12 -0.01 15.98
C SER A 145 -28.55 -1.37 16.39
N ASP A 146 -27.28 -1.42 16.82
CA ASP A 146 -26.65 -2.69 17.22
C ASP A 146 -27.38 -3.40 18.37
N GLU A 147 -27.94 -2.65 19.32
CA GLU A 147 -28.71 -3.19 20.44
C GLU A 147 -30.07 -3.75 19.97
N GLN A 148 -30.80 -2.96 19.18
CA GLN A 148 -32.08 -3.40 18.59
C GLN A 148 -31.89 -4.63 17.72
N ARG A 149 -30.85 -4.63 16.88
CA ARG A 149 -30.53 -5.76 16.01
C ARG A 149 -30.27 -7.05 16.80
N ARG A 150 -29.55 -6.98 17.93
CA ARG A 150 -29.31 -8.16 18.77
C ARG A 150 -30.61 -8.72 19.34
N PHE A 151 -31.48 -7.84 19.86
CA PHE A 151 -32.76 -8.23 20.43
C PHE A 151 -33.69 -8.84 19.36
N GLU A 152 -33.83 -8.19 18.21
CA GLU A 152 -34.67 -8.66 17.10
C GLU A 152 -34.20 -9.99 16.51
N LEU A 153 -32.88 -10.20 16.39
CA LEU A 153 -32.34 -11.48 15.97
C LEU A 153 -32.64 -12.58 17.00
N GLN A 154 -32.53 -12.29 18.30
CA GLN A 154 -32.89 -13.25 19.35
C GLN A 154 -34.37 -13.65 19.24
N LEU A 155 -35.28 -12.68 19.11
CA LEU A 155 -36.71 -12.95 18.92
C LEU A 155 -36.98 -13.79 17.66
N MET A 156 -36.28 -13.52 16.55
CA MET A 156 -36.39 -14.30 15.33
C MET A 156 -36.00 -15.77 15.56
N PHE A 157 -34.91 -16.04 16.28
CA PHE A 157 -34.47 -17.41 16.58
C PHE A 157 -35.41 -18.14 17.55
N GLU A 158 -36.05 -17.42 18.48
CA GLU A 158 -37.02 -17.98 19.44
C GLU A 158 -38.42 -18.17 18.82
N HIS A 159 -38.70 -17.54 17.68
CA HIS A 159 -40.01 -17.56 17.05
C HIS A 159 -40.43 -18.96 16.58
N PRO A 160 -41.65 -19.43 16.92
CA PRO A 160 -42.11 -20.80 16.60
C PRO A 160 -42.24 -21.13 15.10
N ALA A 161 -42.22 -20.12 14.22
CA ALA A 161 -42.37 -20.27 12.78
C ALA A 161 -41.01 -20.40 12.07
N PHE A 162 -39.91 -19.98 12.71
CA PHE A 162 -38.61 -19.84 12.07
C PHE A 162 -38.06 -21.18 11.56
N ASP A 163 -38.08 -22.22 12.41
CA ASP A 163 -37.64 -23.56 12.03
C ASP A 163 -38.48 -24.13 10.88
N LYS A 164 -39.82 -23.98 10.96
CA LYS A 164 -40.74 -24.44 9.91
C LYS A 164 -40.49 -23.72 8.59
N PHE A 165 -40.21 -22.42 8.64
CA PHE A 165 -39.88 -21.60 7.48
C PHE A 165 -38.57 -22.06 6.82
N LEU A 166 -37.49 -22.27 7.59
CA LEU A 166 -36.21 -22.76 7.06
C LEU A 166 -36.30 -24.18 6.50
N GLN A 167 -37.06 -25.07 7.15
CA GLN A 167 -37.32 -26.42 6.61
C GLN A 167 -38.07 -26.38 5.28
N LYS A 168 -39.04 -25.47 5.15
CA LYS A 168 -39.77 -25.25 3.89
C LYS A 168 -38.86 -24.65 2.81
N ALA A 169 -37.98 -23.73 3.15
CA ALA A 169 -36.97 -23.20 2.25
C ALA A 169 -36.06 -24.32 1.74
N MET A 170 -35.55 -25.17 2.64
CA MET A 170 -34.69 -26.31 2.30
C MET A 170 -35.39 -27.32 1.38
N LYS A 171 -36.66 -27.66 1.61
CA LYS A 171 -37.43 -28.57 0.73
C LYS A 171 -37.67 -28.01 -0.67
N ARG A 172 -37.66 -26.68 -0.82
CA ARG A 172 -38.00 -25.99 -2.07
C ARG A 172 -36.79 -25.47 -2.84
N VAL A 173 -35.60 -25.63 -2.28
CA VAL A 173 -34.34 -25.08 -2.82
C VAL A 173 -34.06 -25.52 -4.26
N GLY A 174 -34.33 -26.79 -4.61
CA GLY A 174 -34.11 -27.30 -5.98
C GLY A 174 -35.00 -26.68 -7.05
N HIS A 175 -36.07 -25.95 -6.67
CA HIS A 175 -36.97 -25.25 -7.59
C HIS A 175 -36.70 -23.74 -7.62
N MET A 176 -35.73 -23.25 -6.85
CA MET A 176 -35.38 -21.83 -6.82
C MET A 176 -34.52 -21.47 -8.03
N ARG A 177 -34.75 -20.28 -8.59
CA ARG A 177 -33.88 -19.70 -9.62
C ARG A 177 -32.54 -19.32 -9.00
N SER A 178 -31.47 -19.28 -9.82
CA SER A 178 -30.10 -18.97 -9.39
C SER A 178 -29.99 -17.65 -8.60
N GLU A 179 -30.71 -16.61 -9.02
CA GLU A 179 -30.77 -15.33 -8.29
C GLU A 179 -31.41 -15.48 -6.91
N ASP A 180 -32.53 -16.20 -6.83
CA ASP A 180 -33.27 -16.44 -5.58
C ASP A 180 -32.44 -17.32 -4.61
N LEU A 181 -31.66 -18.28 -5.14
CA LEU A 181 -30.69 -19.07 -4.38
C LEU A 181 -29.59 -18.19 -3.77
N ALA A 182 -28.98 -17.31 -4.57
CA ALA A 182 -27.91 -16.43 -4.12
C ALA A 182 -28.36 -15.48 -3.01
N TYR A 183 -29.51 -14.83 -3.19
CA TYR A 183 -30.07 -13.89 -2.21
C TYR A 183 -30.53 -14.60 -0.94
N SER A 184 -31.16 -15.77 -1.06
CA SER A 184 -31.55 -16.57 0.10
C SER A 184 -30.33 -16.98 0.93
N LEU A 185 -29.29 -17.51 0.29
CA LEU A 185 -28.06 -17.89 0.98
C LEU A 185 -27.39 -16.70 1.67
N LEU A 186 -27.27 -15.57 0.97
CA LEU A 186 -26.72 -14.34 1.54
C LEU A 186 -27.55 -13.86 2.74
N GLY A 187 -28.88 -13.84 2.61
CA GLY A 187 -29.80 -13.47 3.69
C GLY A 187 -29.61 -14.35 4.93
N MET A 188 -29.57 -15.67 4.75
CA MET A 188 -29.35 -16.61 5.85
C MET A 188 -28.02 -16.39 6.57
N VAL A 189 -26.91 -16.21 5.83
CA VAL A 189 -25.59 -15.95 6.42
C VAL A 189 -25.58 -14.61 7.17
N LYS A 190 -26.17 -13.55 6.59
CA LYS A 190 -26.22 -12.21 7.19
C LYS A 190 -27.13 -12.12 8.42
N LEU A 191 -28.16 -12.95 8.49
CA LEU A 191 -29.04 -13.10 9.65
C LEU A 191 -28.40 -13.94 10.77
N GLY A 192 -27.20 -14.48 10.56
CA GLY A 192 -26.47 -15.22 11.58
C GLY A 192 -26.89 -16.69 11.72
N ILE A 193 -27.57 -17.26 10.72
CA ILE A 193 -27.88 -18.69 10.71
C ILE A 193 -26.56 -19.47 10.68
N PRO A 194 -26.35 -20.46 11.58
CA PRO A 194 -25.09 -21.19 11.65
C PRO A 194 -24.70 -21.80 10.31
N GLN A 195 -23.47 -21.53 9.86
CA GLN A 195 -23.00 -21.95 8.53
C GLN A 195 -22.89 -23.47 8.38
N GLY A 196 -22.65 -24.20 9.48
CA GLY A 196 -22.68 -25.66 9.54
C GLY A 196 -24.08 -26.28 9.54
N SER A 197 -25.15 -25.48 9.59
CA SER A 197 -26.52 -26.00 9.59
C SER A 197 -26.88 -26.69 8.29
N ARG A 198 -27.72 -27.72 8.37
CA ARG A 198 -28.19 -28.48 7.19
C ARG A 198 -28.82 -27.58 6.13
N VAL A 199 -29.57 -26.54 6.52
CA VAL A 199 -30.19 -25.61 5.56
C VAL A 199 -29.14 -24.85 4.75
N VAL A 200 -28.14 -24.26 5.41
CA VAL A 200 -27.05 -23.53 4.72
C VAL A 200 -26.25 -24.48 3.82
N GLN A 201 -25.91 -25.67 4.32
CA GLN A 201 -25.16 -26.67 3.54
C GLN A 201 -25.95 -27.18 2.33
N THR A 202 -27.28 -27.32 2.44
CA THR A 202 -28.14 -27.70 1.30
C THR A 202 -28.17 -26.60 0.24
N PHE A 203 -28.26 -25.33 0.65
CA PHE A 203 -28.20 -24.20 -0.29
C PHE A 203 -26.84 -24.09 -0.98
N LEU A 204 -25.73 -24.28 -0.24
CA LEU A 204 -24.38 -24.31 -0.84
C LEU A 204 -24.25 -25.39 -1.90
N ARG A 205 -24.71 -26.62 -1.62
CA ARG A 205 -24.69 -27.72 -2.58
C ARG A 205 -25.57 -27.44 -3.80
N THR A 206 -26.77 -26.90 -3.59
CA THR A 206 -27.68 -26.56 -4.71
C THR A 206 -27.08 -25.44 -5.58
N CYS A 207 -26.38 -24.46 -4.98
CA CYS A 207 -25.65 -23.44 -5.74
C CYS A 207 -24.50 -24.06 -6.56
N GLN A 208 -23.84 -25.10 -6.04
CA GLN A 208 -22.79 -25.82 -6.75
C GLN A 208 -23.34 -26.62 -7.95
N GLU A 209 -24.46 -27.31 -7.77
CA GLU A 209 -25.12 -28.09 -8.83
C GLU A 209 -25.62 -27.19 -9.97
N ASN A 210 -26.19 -26.03 -9.61
CA ASN A 210 -26.79 -25.09 -10.58
C ASN A 210 -25.83 -23.99 -11.03
N LEU A 211 -24.52 -24.13 -10.79
CA LEU A 211 -23.57 -23.02 -10.95
C LEU A 211 -23.51 -22.46 -12.38
N ASN A 212 -23.74 -23.33 -13.37
CA ASN A 212 -23.79 -22.97 -14.79
C ASN A 212 -25.01 -22.08 -15.14
N ASP A 213 -26.04 -22.03 -14.31
CA ASP A 213 -27.27 -21.27 -14.53
C ASP A 213 -27.22 -19.89 -13.87
N PHE A 214 -26.15 -19.56 -13.14
CA PHE A 214 -25.99 -18.22 -12.57
C PHE A 214 -25.59 -17.23 -13.66
N ASP A 215 -26.24 -16.07 -13.67
CA ASP A 215 -25.82 -14.91 -14.44
C ASP A 215 -24.69 -14.14 -13.70
N GLU A 216 -24.18 -13.07 -14.32
CA GLU A 216 -23.10 -12.26 -13.73
C GLU A 216 -23.50 -11.66 -12.36
N LYS A 217 -24.76 -11.23 -12.23
CA LYS A 217 -25.31 -10.65 -11.00
C LYS A 217 -25.39 -11.70 -9.90
N GLY A 218 -25.95 -12.88 -10.19
CA GLY A 218 -26.04 -14.01 -9.27
C GLY A 218 -24.68 -14.48 -8.80
N LEU A 219 -23.70 -14.61 -9.70
CA LEU A 219 -22.32 -14.93 -9.35
C LEU A 219 -21.70 -13.86 -8.44
N SER A 220 -22.00 -12.57 -8.66
CA SER A 220 -21.52 -11.50 -7.78
C SER A 220 -22.09 -11.55 -6.37
N ILE A 221 -23.37 -11.87 -6.22
CA ILE A 221 -24.02 -12.00 -4.92
C ILE A 221 -23.44 -13.23 -4.19
N LEU A 222 -23.31 -14.34 -4.90
CA LEU A 222 -22.76 -15.58 -4.38
C LEU A 222 -21.31 -15.40 -3.89
N ALA A 223 -20.45 -14.78 -4.70
CA ALA A 223 -19.06 -14.50 -4.31
C ALA A 223 -18.98 -13.61 -3.06
N SER A 224 -19.79 -12.55 -2.98
CA SER A 224 -19.84 -11.68 -1.80
C SER A 224 -20.30 -12.42 -0.53
N CYS A 225 -21.20 -13.39 -0.69
CA CYS A 225 -21.60 -14.28 0.40
C CYS A 225 -20.43 -15.16 0.86
N LEU A 226 -19.76 -15.85 -0.07
CA LEU A 226 -18.64 -16.77 0.22
C LEU A 226 -17.39 -16.09 0.78
N GLU A 227 -17.20 -14.79 0.53
CA GLU A 227 -16.12 -14.00 1.13
C GLU A 227 -16.28 -13.85 2.65
N GLN A 228 -17.52 -13.84 3.14
CA GLN A 228 -17.84 -13.63 4.56
C GLN A 228 -18.05 -14.93 5.34
N MET A 229 -18.01 -16.06 4.63
CA MET A 229 -18.18 -17.38 5.23
C MET A 229 -16.85 -17.93 5.73
N GLU A 230 -16.93 -18.77 6.76
CA GLU A 230 -15.80 -19.55 7.26
C GLU A 230 -15.41 -20.61 6.23
N GLY A 231 -14.12 -20.97 6.21
CA GLY A 231 -13.61 -22.00 5.31
C GLY A 231 -14.27 -23.36 5.59
N SER A 232 -14.96 -23.92 4.60
CA SER A 232 -15.52 -25.28 4.65
C SER A 232 -15.34 -25.97 3.30
N THR A 233 -15.45 -27.29 3.27
CA THR A 233 -15.30 -28.08 2.02
C THR A 233 -16.24 -27.60 0.92
N ASN A 234 -17.51 -27.29 1.25
CA ASN A 234 -18.49 -26.82 0.28
C ASN A 234 -18.23 -25.37 -0.17
N VAL A 235 -17.79 -24.48 0.74
CA VAL A 235 -17.39 -23.10 0.38
C VAL A 235 -16.16 -23.12 -0.54
N GLY A 236 -15.17 -23.96 -0.24
CA GLY A 236 -13.99 -24.15 -1.08
C GLY A 236 -14.34 -24.69 -2.46
N ALA A 237 -15.11 -25.78 -2.52
CA ALA A 237 -15.56 -26.38 -3.77
C ALA A 237 -16.38 -25.41 -4.63
N LEU A 238 -17.23 -24.58 -4.02
CA LEU A 238 -18.01 -23.58 -4.73
C LEU A 238 -17.15 -22.42 -5.24
N LYS A 239 -16.15 -21.96 -4.48
CA LYS A 239 -15.17 -20.97 -4.95
C LYS A 239 -14.38 -21.49 -6.16
N GLU A 240 -13.96 -22.75 -6.13
CA GLU A 240 -13.28 -23.39 -7.26
C GLU A 240 -14.22 -23.61 -8.46
N GLY A 241 -15.45 -24.06 -8.23
CA GLY A 241 -16.46 -24.16 -9.28
C GLY A 241 -16.71 -22.80 -9.95
N MET A 242 -16.82 -21.73 -9.15
CA MET A 242 -17.02 -20.38 -9.67
C MET A 242 -15.85 -19.96 -10.54
N ARG A 243 -14.62 -20.20 -10.07
CA ARG A 243 -13.38 -19.96 -10.83
C ARG A 243 -13.41 -20.63 -12.21
N LEU A 244 -13.79 -21.90 -12.29
CA LEU A 244 -13.88 -22.64 -13.56
C LEU A 244 -14.97 -22.08 -14.50
N VAL A 245 -16.14 -21.72 -13.95
CA VAL A 245 -17.22 -21.10 -14.73
C VAL A 245 -16.78 -19.75 -15.28
N VAL A 246 -16.09 -18.94 -14.48
CA VAL A 246 -15.56 -17.64 -14.91
C VAL A 246 -14.49 -17.80 -15.97
N GLU A 247 -13.55 -18.73 -15.79
CA GLU A 247 -12.51 -19.02 -16.77
C GLU A 247 -13.12 -19.45 -18.12
N THR A 248 -14.14 -20.31 -18.09
CA THR A 248 -14.85 -20.77 -19.29
C THR A 248 -15.61 -19.62 -19.98
N ARG A 249 -16.19 -18.71 -19.21
CA ARG A 249 -16.96 -17.57 -19.74
C ARG A 249 -16.10 -16.36 -20.12
N LEU A 250 -14.86 -16.28 -19.65
CA LEU A 250 -13.95 -15.15 -19.84
C LEU A 250 -13.84 -14.69 -21.31
N PRO A 251 -13.71 -15.58 -22.32
CA PRO A 251 -13.64 -15.15 -23.71
C PRO A 251 -14.91 -14.42 -24.19
N ARG A 252 -16.08 -14.78 -23.65
CA ARG A 252 -17.40 -14.26 -24.05
C ARG A 252 -17.73 -12.89 -23.45
N ILE A 253 -16.99 -12.45 -22.43
CA ILE A 253 -17.23 -11.14 -21.79
C ILE A 253 -16.95 -10.02 -22.79
N LYS A 254 -17.92 -9.13 -23.00
CA LYS A 254 -17.80 -7.99 -23.94
C LYS A 254 -17.77 -6.62 -23.26
N ASN A 255 -18.04 -6.56 -21.96
CA ASN A 255 -18.13 -5.32 -21.18
C ASN A 255 -17.04 -5.26 -20.10
N VAL A 256 -16.35 -4.12 -20.00
CA VAL A 256 -15.29 -3.87 -19.00
C VAL A 256 -15.82 -4.00 -17.57
N ILE A 257 -17.04 -3.55 -17.29
CA ILE A 257 -17.65 -3.61 -15.95
C ILE A 257 -17.86 -5.07 -15.52
N ALA A 258 -18.31 -5.92 -16.45
CA ALA A 258 -18.47 -7.35 -16.20
C ALA A 258 -17.11 -7.99 -15.89
N LEU A 259 -16.09 -7.71 -16.71
CA LEU A 259 -14.73 -8.18 -16.47
C LEU A 259 -14.20 -7.75 -15.10
N GLN A 260 -14.29 -6.46 -14.76
CA GLN A 260 -13.86 -5.90 -13.49
C GLN A 260 -14.60 -6.52 -12.29
N THR A 261 -15.89 -6.79 -12.45
CA THR A 261 -16.67 -7.48 -11.44
C THR A 261 -16.10 -8.88 -11.20
N MET A 262 -15.82 -9.66 -12.24
CA MET A 262 -15.22 -10.98 -12.10
C MET A 262 -13.83 -10.95 -11.47
N MET A 263 -13.01 -9.98 -11.90
CA MET A 263 -11.66 -9.77 -11.36
C MET A 263 -11.68 -9.46 -9.87
N ARG A 264 -12.57 -8.56 -9.42
CA ARG A 264 -12.72 -8.24 -7.99
C ARG A 264 -13.12 -9.48 -7.19
N LEU A 265 -14.07 -10.26 -7.69
CA LEU A 265 -14.69 -11.35 -6.94
C LEU A 265 -13.79 -12.57 -6.76
N LEU A 266 -13.01 -12.91 -7.79
CA LEU A 266 -12.25 -14.17 -7.83
C LEU A 266 -10.74 -13.97 -8.00
N GLY A 267 -10.32 -12.75 -8.33
CA GLY A 267 -8.95 -12.50 -8.73
C GLY A 267 -7.94 -12.60 -7.60
N LYS A 268 -8.34 -12.41 -6.33
CA LYS A 268 -7.41 -12.51 -5.19
C LYS A 268 -6.83 -13.91 -5.06
N ASP A 269 -7.69 -14.91 -5.06
CA ASP A 269 -7.33 -16.31 -4.84
C ASP A 269 -7.07 -17.09 -6.15
N ALA A 270 -7.20 -16.43 -7.31
CA ALA A 270 -6.99 -17.01 -8.64
C ALA A 270 -5.53 -17.48 -8.87
N PRO A 271 -5.30 -18.58 -9.62
CA PRO A 271 -3.95 -19.00 -9.97
C PRO A 271 -3.35 -18.01 -10.97
N LEU A 272 -2.02 -18.01 -11.08
CA LEU A 272 -1.30 -17.09 -11.97
C LEU A 272 -1.75 -17.21 -13.44
N ASP A 273 -2.05 -18.43 -13.91
CA ASP A 273 -2.49 -18.67 -15.28
C ASP A 273 -3.83 -17.99 -15.60
N LEU A 274 -4.78 -18.05 -14.68
CA LEU A 274 -6.06 -17.34 -14.83
C LEU A 274 -5.86 -15.83 -14.77
N LYS A 275 -4.98 -15.33 -13.89
CA LYS A 275 -4.64 -13.90 -13.83
C LYS A 275 -4.06 -13.40 -15.18
N ARG A 276 -3.20 -14.20 -15.83
CA ARG A 276 -2.67 -13.91 -17.18
C ARG A 276 -3.74 -13.98 -18.27
N LYS A 277 -4.68 -14.93 -18.21
CA LYS A 277 -5.83 -14.98 -19.14
C LYS A 277 -6.72 -13.74 -19.00
N ILE A 278 -6.98 -13.32 -17.76
CA ILE A 278 -7.72 -12.08 -17.44
C ILE A 278 -6.98 -10.86 -17.98
N GLU A 279 -5.66 -10.77 -17.78
CA GLU A 279 -4.83 -9.71 -18.35
C GLU A 279 -4.97 -9.63 -19.87
N GLY A 280 -4.79 -10.76 -20.57
CA GLY A 280 -4.97 -10.82 -22.03
C GLY A 280 -6.37 -10.37 -22.46
N LYS A 281 -7.40 -10.75 -21.71
CA LYS A 281 -8.77 -10.29 -21.97
C LYS A 281 -8.92 -8.79 -21.74
N ALA A 282 -8.39 -8.25 -20.64
CA ALA A 282 -8.44 -6.81 -20.34
C ALA A 282 -7.72 -5.99 -21.42
N LEU A 283 -6.55 -6.44 -21.87
CA LEU A 283 -5.76 -5.81 -22.93
C LEU A 283 -6.49 -5.83 -24.28
N SER A 284 -7.22 -6.90 -24.61
CA SER A 284 -8.07 -6.97 -25.81
C SER A 284 -9.19 -5.92 -25.83
N MET A 285 -9.56 -5.39 -24.65
CA MET A 285 -10.64 -4.42 -24.44
C MET A 285 -10.13 -3.01 -24.12
N ARG A 286 -8.82 -2.75 -24.28
CA ARG A 286 -8.18 -1.47 -23.89
C ARG A 286 -8.87 -0.22 -24.44
N GLY A 287 -9.42 -0.28 -25.66
CA GLY A 287 -10.12 0.84 -26.29
C GLY A 287 -11.48 1.19 -25.67
N GLN A 288 -12.00 0.37 -24.75
CA GLN A 288 -13.28 0.59 -24.07
C GLN A 288 -13.12 1.14 -22.65
N PHE A 289 -11.89 1.43 -22.22
CA PHE A 289 -11.62 1.88 -20.86
C PHE A 289 -11.96 3.35 -20.74
N SER A 290 -13.02 3.65 -19.99
CA SER A 290 -13.33 5.00 -19.54
C SER A 290 -12.47 5.38 -18.33
N LEU A 291 -12.41 6.66 -17.98
CA LEU A 291 -11.71 7.13 -16.78
C LEU A 291 -12.13 6.37 -15.49
N PRO A 292 -13.43 6.22 -15.15
CA PRO A 292 -13.83 5.43 -13.99
C PRO A 292 -13.37 3.98 -14.05
N ASN A 293 -13.40 3.37 -15.24
CA ASN A 293 -12.95 2.00 -15.44
C ASN A 293 -11.45 1.89 -15.22
N SER A 294 -10.64 2.79 -15.76
CA SER A 294 -9.18 2.80 -15.57
C SER A 294 -8.78 2.96 -14.11
N GLN A 295 -9.38 3.91 -13.39
CA GLN A 295 -9.15 4.09 -11.95
C GLN A 295 -9.51 2.83 -11.15
N TYR A 296 -10.64 2.22 -11.50
CA TYR A 296 -11.13 1.03 -10.81
C TYR A 296 -10.29 -0.20 -11.13
N MET A 297 -9.76 -0.31 -12.34
CA MET A 297 -8.89 -1.42 -12.76
C MET A 297 -7.60 -1.45 -11.94
N ILE A 298 -6.94 -0.30 -11.74
CA ILE A 298 -5.74 -0.21 -10.89
C ILE A 298 -6.05 -0.68 -9.47
N SER A 299 -7.19 -0.27 -8.92
CA SER A 299 -7.63 -0.67 -7.57
C SER A 299 -7.90 -2.17 -7.45
N ILE A 300 -8.51 -2.77 -8.48
CA ILE A 300 -8.77 -4.20 -8.54
C ILE A 300 -7.45 -4.98 -8.64
N MET A 301 -6.52 -4.56 -9.51
CA MET A 301 -5.21 -5.22 -9.64
C MET A 301 -4.46 -5.24 -8.30
N ALA A 302 -4.48 -4.14 -7.55
CA ALA A 302 -3.90 -4.07 -6.20
C ALA A 302 -4.58 -5.07 -5.24
N THR A 303 -5.91 -5.12 -5.25
CA THR A 303 -6.69 -6.08 -4.43
C THR A 303 -6.36 -7.54 -4.79
N MET A 304 -6.11 -7.82 -6.07
CA MET A 304 -5.72 -9.13 -6.56
C MET A 304 -4.25 -9.49 -6.29
N GLY A 305 -3.43 -8.52 -5.87
CA GLY A 305 -1.98 -8.67 -5.79
C GLY A 305 -1.36 -9.06 -7.13
N PHE A 306 -1.88 -8.52 -8.24
CA PHE A 306 -1.43 -8.87 -9.59
C PHE A 306 -0.86 -7.65 -10.31
N TYR A 307 0.45 -7.69 -10.58
CA TYR A 307 1.17 -6.65 -11.30
C TYR A 307 1.20 -6.94 -12.80
N SER A 308 0.52 -6.11 -13.59
CA SER A 308 0.60 -6.10 -15.05
C SER A 308 1.00 -4.71 -15.53
N LYS A 309 2.27 -4.54 -15.92
CA LYS A 309 2.77 -3.27 -16.45
C LYS A 309 1.99 -2.80 -17.69
N PRO A 310 1.72 -3.63 -18.71
CA PRO A 310 0.99 -3.18 -19.90
C PRO A 310 -0.42 -2.67 -19.59
N LEU A 311 -1.14 -3.32 -18.68
CA LEU A 311 -2.49 -2.90 -18.30
C LEU A 311 -2.47 -1.64 -17.43
N LEU A 312 -1.51 -1.56 -16.51
CA LEU A 312 -1.27 -0.36 -15.68
C LEU A 312 -0.94 0.85 -16.57
N ASP A 313 -0.10 0.70 -17.58
CA ASP A 313 0.29 1.78 -18.49
C ASP A 313 -0.91 2.28 -19.33
N VAL A 314 -1.79 1.39 -19.78
CA VAL A 314 -3.06 1.76 -20.45
C VAL A 314 -3.97 2.57 -19.51
N CYS A 315 -4.13 2.10 -18.27
CA CYS A 315 -4.95 2.81 -17.27
C CYS A 315 -4.33 4.15 -16.90
N SER A 316 -3.01 4.19 -16.69
CA SER A 316 -2.21 5.39 -16.40
C SER A 316 -2.42 6.45 -17.47
N LYS A 317 -2.25 6.10 -18.74
CA LYS A 317 -2.47 7.00 -19.87
C LYS A 317 -3.89 7.61 -19.86
N THR A 318 -4.91 6.76 -19.70
CA THR A 318 -6.31 7.22 -19.66
C THR A 318 -6.57 8.20 -18.51
N ILE A 319 -5.94 7.97 -17.35
CA ILE A 319 -6.07 8.82 -16.17
C ILE A 319 -5.38 10.16 -16.40
N ARG A 320 -4.15 10.16 -16.93
CA ARG A 320 -3.38 11.37 -17.26
C ARG A 320 -4.15 12.31 -18.20
N GLU A 321 -4.73 11.75 -19.26
CA GLU A 321 -5.53 12.50 -20.24
C GLU A 321 -6.81 13.13 -19.63
N ASN A 322 -7.27 12.67 -18.47
CA ASN A 322 -8.55 13.08 -17.88
C ASN A 322 -8.45 13.40 -16.37
N LEU A 323 -7.36 14.05 -15.94
CA LEU A 323 -7.15 14.39 -14.52
C LEU A 323 -8.15 15.41 -13.97
N ASN A 324 -8.64 16.30 -14.83
CA ASN A 324 -9.50 17.41 -14.46
C ASN A 324 -10.81 16.92 -13.83
N GLY A 325 -11.11 17.40 -12.62
CA GLY A 325 -12.36 17.09 -11.92
C GLY A 325 -12.38 15.75 -11.18
N ILE A 326 -11.27 15.00 -11.15
CA ILE A 326 -11.22 13.77 -10.34
C ILE A 326 -11.28 14.14 -8.84
N PRO A 327 -12.21 13.55 -8.06
CA PRO A 327 -12.31 13.83 -6.63
C PRO A 327 -11.18 13.18 -5.84
N PHE A 328 -10.85 13.78 -4.68
CA PHE A 328 -9.79 13.31 -3.75
C PHE A 328 -9.75 11.79 -3.57
N ASN A 329 -10.88 11.19 -3.18
CA ASN A 329 -10.94 9.77 -2.84
C ASN A 329 -10.49 8.88 -4.00
N ARG A 330 -10.76 9.28 -5.26
CA ARG A 330 -10.40 8.50 -6.44
C ARG A 330 -8.90 8.62 -6.74
N LEU A 331 -8.34 9.83 -6.76
CA LEU A 331 -6.90 10.04 -6.93
C LEU A 331 -6.08 9.36 -5.83
N TYR A 332 -6.50 9.54 -4.58
CA TYR A 332 -5.83 8.91 -3.44
C TYR A 332 -5.86 7.39 -3.54
N THR A 333 -7.01 6.80 -3.95
CA THR A 333 -7.10 5.34 -4.15
C THR A 333 -6.16 4.87 -5.25
N VAL A 334 -6.09 5.59 -6.39
CA VAL A 334 -5.14 5.27 -7.47
C VAL A 334 -3.70 5.27 -6.96
N LEU A 335 -3.25 6.35 -6.33
CA LEU A 335 -1.89 6.45 -5.80
C LEU A 335 -1.59 5.37 -4.75
N HIS A 336 -2.56 5.09 -3.88
CA HIS A 336 -2.43 4.02 -2.88
C HIS A 336 -2.30 2.64 -3.53
N SER A 337 -3.10 2.36 -4.55
CA SER A 337 -3.02 1.10 -5.31
C SER A 337 -1.72 1.00 -6.09
N CYS A 338 -1.19 2.11 -6.63
CA CYS A 338 0.16 2.15 -7.19
C CYS A 338 1.22 1.75 -6.15
N ARG A 339 1.09 2.22 -4.90
CA ARG A 339 2.00 1.83 -3.81
C ARG A 339 1.93 0.34 -3.51
N GLU A 340 0.72 -0.22 -3.40
CA GLU A 340 0.52 -1.66 -3.13
C GLU A 340 1.06 -2.55 -4.25
N LEU A 341 0.98 -2.08 -5.49
CA LEU A 341 1.51 -2.77 -6.66
C LEU A 341 3.00 -2.50 -6.91
N HIS A 342 3.64 -1.61 -6.13
CA HIS A 342 4.97 -1.08 -6.42
C HIS A 342 5.09 -0.48 -7.85
N TYR A 343 3.99 0.06 -8.38
CA TYR A 343 3.94 0.70 -9.68
C TYR A 343 4.34 2.18 -9.58
N ARG A 344 5.40 2.56 -10.28
CA ARG A 344 6.04 3.89 -10.22
C ARG A 344 6.18 4.48 -11.63
N ASP A 345 5.06 4.74 -12.27
CA ASP A 345 5.03 5.51 -13.53
C ASP A 345 5.31 6.98 -13.23
N LEU A 346 6.45 7.47 -13.71
CA LEU A 346 6.93 8.83 -13.43
C LEU A 346 6.00 9.90 -14.00
N ASP A 347 5.48 9.70 -15.21
CA ASP A 347 4.60 10.66 -15.84
C ASP A 347 3.29 10.77 -15.05
N LEU A 348 2.70 9.63 -14.66
CA LEU A 348 1.47 9.60 -13.88
C LEU A 348 1.63 10.32 -12.53
N LEU A 349 2.74 10.05 -11.83
CA LEU A 349 3.00 10.65 -10.52
C LEU A 349 3.25 12.16 -10.66
N THR A 350 3.94 12.58 -11.72
CA THR A 350 4.21 13.98 -12.03
C THR A 350 2.91 14.71 -12.38
N ASP A 351 2.12 14.21 -13.32
CA ASP A 351 0.87 14.84 -13.74
C ASP A 351 -0.13 14.95 -12.58
N ILE A 352 -0.25 13.91 -11.74
CA ILE A 352 -1.11 13.97 -10.54
C ILE A 352 -0.56 15.00 -9.54
N SER A 353 0.75 15.04 -9.32
CA SER A 353 1.40 16.00 -8.42
C SER A 353 1.16 17.44 -8.88
N GLU A 354 1.39 17.74 -10.16
CA GLU A 354 1.17 19.05 -10.77
C GLU A 354 -0.31 19.46 -10.76
N TYR A 355 -1.21 18.53 -11.06
CA TYR A 355 -2.65 18.76 -10.93
C TYR A 355 -3.03 19.10 -9.50
N VAL A 356 -2.58 18.33 -8.50
CA VAL A 356 -2.89 18.60 -7.09
C VAL A 356 -2.29 19.95 -6.65
N ALA A 357 -1.10 20.31 -7.14
CA ALA A 357 -0.47 21.60 -6.86
C ALA A 357 -1.21 22.79 -7.52
N SER A 358 -1.70 22.64 -8.76
CA SER A 358 -2.37 23.73 -9.49
C SER A 358 -3.71 24.14 -8.86
N ILE A 359 -4.41 23.21 -8.21
CA ILE A 359 -5.66 23.47 -7.49
C ILE A 359 -5.50 23.32 -5.96
N LEU A 360 -4.31 23.66 -5.44
CA LEU A 360 -3.96 23.52 -4.01
C LEU A 360 -4.92 24.24 -3.06
N ASP A 361 -5.56 25.33 -3.49
CA ASP A 361 -6.51 26.09 -2.68
C ASP A 361 -7.87 25.41 -2.51
N ILE A 362 -8.22 24.47 -3.40
CA ILE A 362 -9.46 23.70 -3.33
C ILE A 362 -9.34 22.57 -2.30
N TRP A 363 -8.13 22.01 -2.13
CA TRP A 363 -7.89 20.89 -1.24
C TRP A 363 -7.82 21.33 0.23
N THR A 364 -8.39 20.51 1.10
CA THR A 364 -8.17 20.66 2.55
C THR A 364 -6.73 20.29 2.92
N LYS A 365 -6.19 20.89 3.97
CA LYS A 365 -4.83 20.60 4.48
C LYS A 365 -4.61 19.10 4.70
N LYS A 366 -5.60 18.43 5.30
CA LYS A 366 -5.58 16.98 5.53
C LYS A 366 -5.46 16.17 4.24
N GLN A 367 -6.13 16.58 3.16
CA GLN A 367 -6.04 15.90 1.86
C GLN A 367 -4.65 16.07 1.25
N VAL A 368 -4.07 17.27 1.32
CA VAL A 368 -2.71 17.53 0.82
C VAL A 368 -1.68 16.69 1.59
N VAL A 369 -1.78 16.65 2.91
CA VAL A 369 -0.90 15.82 3.76
C VAL A 369 -1.03 14.33 3.41
N LEU A 370 -2.24 13.85 3.11
CA LEU A 370 -2.46 12.47 2.67
C LEU A 370 -1.81 12.19 1.30
N PHE A 371 -1.89 13.11 0.35
CA PHE A 371 -1.19 12.98 -0.93
C PHE A 371 0.33 12.91 -0.73
N LEU A 372 0.88 13.87 0.02
CA LEU A 372 2.30 13.92 0.36
C LEU A 372 2.78 12.62 1.03
N SER A 373 1.99 12.07 1.94
CA SER A 373 2.31 10.80 2.60
C SER A 373 2.36 9.62 1.61
N VAL A 374 1.49 9.57 0.62
CA VAL A 374 1.51 8.48 -0.38
C VAL A 374 2.67 8.66 -1.35
N PHE A 375 2.97 9.88 -1.79
CA PHE A 375 4.15 10.16 -2.63
C PHE A 375 5.46 9.78 -1.92
N GLU A 376 5.59 10.10 -0.63
CA GLU A 376 6.74 9.66 0.18
C GLU A 376 6.88 8.13 0.20
N SER A 377 5.77 7.42 0.38
CA SER A 377 5.78 5.95 0.39
C SER A 377 6.10 5.31 -0.97
N LEU A 378 5.85 6.05 -2.06
CA LEU A 378 6.25 5.69 -3.41
C LEU A 378 7.72 6.04 -3.70
N ALA A 379 8.40 6.73 -2.76
CA ALA A 379 9.71 7.36 -2.93
C ALA A 379 9.73 8.41 -4.06
N PHE A 380 8.59 9.02 -4.39
CA PHE A 380 8.48 10.08 -5.39
C PHE A 380 8.53 11.45 -4.71
N CYS A 381 9.25 12.40 -5.30
CA CYS A 381 9.40 13.76 -4.79
C CYS A 381 8.52 14.75 -5.57
N PRO A 382 7.32 15.10 -5.07
CA PRO A 382 6.39 16.00 -5.76
C PRO A 382 6.80 17.46 -5.56
N ALA A 383 7.84 17.92 -6.26
CA ALA A 383 8.51 19.22 -6.03
C ALA A 383 7.53 20.42 -6.03
N ALA A 384 6.72 20.57 -7.09
CA ALA A 384 5.75 21.68 -7.19
C ALA A 384 4.74 21.70 -6.03
N LEU A 385 4.25 20.52 -5.62
CA LEU A 385 3.31 20.40 -4.50
C LEU A 385 3.99 20.71 -3.17
N MET A 386 5.22 20.23 -2.96
CA MET A 386 5.99 20.51 -1.74
C MET A 386 6.34 21.98 -1.64
N GLU A 387 6.77 22.63 -2.71
CA GLU A 387 7.06 24.07 -2.69
C GLU A 387 5.80 24.89 -2.33
N ALA A 388 4.69 24.63 -3.02
CA ALA A 388 3.44 25.36 -2.81
C ALA A 388 2.85 25.11 -1.41
N PHE A 389 2.91 23.88 -0.92
CA PHE A 389 2.46 23.56 0.44
C PHE A 389 3.40 24.10 1.51
N GLY A 390 4.71 24.10 1.28
CA GLY A 390 5.72 24.69 2.16
C GLY A 390 5.42 26.17 2.43
N LYS A 391 5.10 26.95 1.39
CA LYS A 391 4.66 28.36 1.53
C LYS A 391 3.43 28.50 2.42
N LYS A 392 2.44 27.62 2.28
CA LYS A 392 1.24 27.62 3.17
C LYS A 392 1.57 27.28 4.62
N VAL A 393 2.51 26.36 4.85
CA VAL A 393 2.97 26.00 6.20
C VAL A 393 3.75 27.15 6.84
N ILE A 394 4.61 27.84 6.08
CA ILE A 394 5.32 29.04 6.56
C ILE A 394 4.32 30.13 6.98
N ALA A 395 3.28 30.37 6.17
CA ALA A 395 2.30 31.42 6.43
C ALA A 395 1.40 31.13 7.63
N ASN A 396 1.09 29.86 7.93
CA ASN A 396 0.21 29.50 9.04
C ASN A 396 0.56 28.11 9.62
N PRO A 397 1.66 28.00 10.39
CA PRO A 397 2.12 26.72 10.92
C PRO A 397 1.21 26.18 12.03
N ASP A 398 0.58 27.05 12.83
CA ASP A 398 -0.28 26.69 13.96
C ASP A 398 -1.59 25.99 13.54
N ALA A 399 -1.93 26.08 12.25
CA ALA A 399 -3.10 25.41 11.72
C ALA A 399 -2.87 23.92 11.38
N LEU A 400 -1.66 23.39 11.58
CA LEU A 400 -1.39 21.97 11.50
C LEU A 400 -1.73 21.27 12.82
N THR A 401 -2.44 20.14 12.74
CA THR A 401 -2.57 19.25 13.89
C THR A 401 -1.23 18.56 14.16
N LEU A 402 -0.99 18.06 15.39
CA LEU A 402 0.22 17.29 15.69
C LEU A 402 0.48 16.15 14.69
N LYS A 403 -0.58 15.44 14.26
CA LYS A 403 -0.44 14.36 13.26
C LYS A 403 0.00 14.87 11.90
N ASP A 404 -0.57 16.00 11.47
CA ASP A 404 -0.21 16.61 10.18
C ASP A 404 1.22 17.16 10.24
N LEU A 405 1.61 17.80 11.34
CA LEU A 405 2.96 18.32 11.58
C LEU A 405 4.02 17.21 11.51
N LEU A 406 3.81 16.10 12.23
CA LEU A 406 4.71 14.95 12.19
C LEU A 406 4.78 14.32 10.78
N CYS A 407 3.68 14.33 10.04
CA CYS A 407 3.67 13.85 8.65
C CYS A 407 4.46 14.79 7.74
N VAL A 408 4.32 16.11 7.88
CA VAL A 408 5.10 17.10 7.12
C VAL A 408 6.59 16.94 7.41
N LEU A 409 6.98 16.88 8.69
CA LEU A 409 8.36 16.62 9.08
C LEU A 409 8.90 15.34 8.44
N LYS A 410 8.14 14.25 8.50
CA LYS A 410 8.50 12.97 7.88
C LYS A 410 8.69 13.10 6.37
N VAL A 411 7.74 13.70 5.65
CA VAL A 411 7.78 13.76 4.19
C VAL A 411 8.97 14.60 3.72
N TYR A 412 9.16 15.80 4.27
CA TYR A 412 10.23 16.71 3.84
C TYR A 412 11.62 16.16 4.18
N SER A 413 11.78 15.55 5.35
CA SER A 413 13.04 14.91 5.75
C SER A 413 13.35 13.65 4.93
N SER A 414 12.36 12.77 4.74
CA SER A 414 12.58 11.49 4.04
C SER A 414 12.81 11.64 2.55
N LEU A 415 12.16 12.62 1.90
CA LEU A 415 12.41 12.97 0.50
C LEU A 415 13.58 13.94 0.34
N ASN A 416 14.12 14.45 1.45
CA ASN A 416 15.22 15.42 1.49
C ASN A 416 14.97 16.62 0.55
N TYR A 417 13.75 17.15 0.58
CA TYR A 417 13.38 18.26 -0.29
C TYR A 417 13.92 19.58 0.26
N ASP A 418 14.62 20.34 -0.58
CA ASP A 418 15.19 21.62 -0.19
C ASP A 418 14.38 22.80 -0.73
N LEU A 419 13.84 23.61 0.18
CA LEU A 419 13.07 24.82 -0.12
C LEU A 419 13.96 26.03 -0.46
N GLN A 420 15.25 25.82 -0.71
CA GLN A 420 16.22 26.84 -1.12
C GLN A 420 16.16 28.04 -0.15
N HIS A 421 15.93 29.26 -0.66
CA HIS A 421 15.87 30.49 0.13
C HIS A 421 14.81 30.49 1.25
N GLN A 422 13.78 29.65 1.17
CA GLN A 422 12.72 29.55 2.19
C GLN A 422 12.98 28.47 3.24
N ARG A 423 14.09 27.71 3.11
CA ARG A 423 14.44 26.60 4.00
C ARG A 423 14.43 27.00 5.47
N GLN A 424 15.11 28.08 5.82
CA GLN A 424 15.25 28.50 7.21
C GLN A 424 13.90 28.90 7.83
N GLN A 425 13.13 29.73 7.13
CA GLN A 425 11.79 30.15 7.57
C GLN A 425 10.84 28.97 7.75
N PHE A 426 10.92 27.97 6.86
CA PHE A 426 10.14 26.74 6.97
C PHE A 426 10.49 25.93 8.21
N LEU A 427 11.79 25.69 8.45
CA LEU A 427 12.27 24.92 9.60
C LEU A 427 11.95 25.60 10.94
N GLU A 428 12.08 26.93 11.01
CA GLU A 428 11.69 27.73 12.17
C GLU A 428 10.18 27.65 12.44
N SER A 429 9.36 27.78 11.39
CA SER A 429 7.90 27.66 11.52
C SER A 429 7.46 26.27 11.98
N LEU A 430 8.10 25.20 11.48
CA LEU A 430 7.86 23.83 11.95
C LEU A 430 8.30 23.64 13.41
N SER A 431 9.43 24.22 13.80
CA SER A 431 9.96 24.13 15.18
C SER A 431 9.03 24.82 16.17
N ARG A 432 8.59 26.04 15.85
CA ARG A 432 7.61 26.79 16.66
C ARG A 432 6.30 26.02 16.84
N ALA A 433 5.77 25.43 15.76
CA ALA A 433 4.57 24.60 15.85
C ALA A 433 4.81 23.36 16.72
N LEU A 434 5.97 22.69 16.57
CA LEU A 434 6.32 21.52 17.36
C LEU A 434 6.43 21.84 18.85
N GLU A 435 7.05 22.97 19.20
CA GLU A 435 7.17 23.47 20.57
C GLU A 435 5.81 23.64 21.25
N SER A 436 4.78 24.10 20.54
CA SER A 436 3.42 24.22 21.08
C SER A 436 2.80 22.87 21.50
N TYR A 437 3.26 21.77 20.90
CA TYR A 437 2.76 20.41 21.17
C TYR A 437 3.63 19.62 22.14
N LEU A 438 4.86 20.06 22.43
CA LEU A 438 5.83 19.36 23.28
C LEU A 438 5.28 18.81 24.60
N PRO A 439 4.45 19.54 25.39
CA PRO A 439 3.92 19.03 26.65
C PRO A 439 2.95 17.84 26.50
N LYS A 440 2.35 17.68 25.31
CA LYS A 440 1.32 16.67 25.02
C LYS A 440 1.87 15.49 24.20
N MET A 441 3.11 15.58 23.72
CA MET A 441 3.72 14.55 22.89
C MET A 441 4.18 13.36 23.72
N SER A 442 3.97 12.15 23.18
CA SER A 442 4.63 10.96 23.72
C SER A 442 6.12 10.97 23.41
N GLY A 443 6.93 10.28 24.22
CA GLY A 443 8.38 10.17 23.99
C GLY A 443 8.70 9.67 22.58
N PHE A 444 7.98 8.67 22.08
CA PHE A 444 8.20 8.12 20.74
C PHE A 444 7.82 9.08 19.60
N GLU A 445 6.78 9.91 19.78
CA GLU A 445 6.48 10.99 18.83
C GLU A 445 7.58 12.05 18.82
N LEU A 446 8.13 12.37 20.00
CA LEU A 446 9.24 13.32 20.14
C LEU A 446 10.52 12.79 19.49
N LEU A 447 10.90 11.54 19.75
CA LEU A 447 12.05 10.89 19.11
C LEU A 447 11.93 10.91 17.59
N LYS A 448 10.74 10.59 17.05
CA LYS A 448 10.49 10.71 15.61
C LYS A 448 10.66 12.13 15.11
N ALA A 449 10.08 13.11 15.78
CA ALA A 449 10.18 14.51 15.36
C ALA A 449 11.65 14.96 15.32
N VAL A 450 12.39 14.72 16.40
CA VAL A 450 13.82 15.04 16.50
C VAL A 450 14.63 14.31 15.44
N TYR A 451 14.40 13.01 15.23
CA TYR A 451 15.06 12.25 14.16
C TYR A 451 14.86 12.90 12.78
N HIS A 452 13.62 13.27 12.42
CA HIS A 452 13.35 13.93 11.13
C HIS A 452 13.97 15.34 11.04
N LEU A 453 14.04 16.07 12.15
CA LEU A 453 14.75 17.36 12.23
C LEU A 453 16.26 17.19 12.02
N CYS A 454 16.86 16.17 12.65
CA CYS A 454 18.25 15.79 12.40
C CYS A 454 18.49 15.42 10.94
N LEU A 455 17.57 14.70 10.29
CA LEU A 455 17.67 14.43 8.86
C LEU A 455 17.72 15.73 8.03
N LEU A 456 16.93 16.73 8.40
CA LEU A 456 16.93 18.06 7.79
C LEU A 456 18.14 18.92 8.19
N GLY A 457 19.01 18.46 9.09
CA GLY A 457 20.11 19.26 9.62
C GLY A 457 19.64 20.46 10.44
N HIS A 458 18.49 20.34 11.11
CA HIS A 458 17.90 21.37 11.96
C HIS A 458 17.86 20.90 13.41
N PHE A 459 18.33 21.74 14.34
CA PHE A 459 18.58 21.34 15.73
C PHE A 459 17.98 22.33 16.73
N PRO A 460 16.64 22.42 16.85
CA PRO A 460 16.01 23.31 17.82
C PRO A 460 16.25 22.80 19.24
N SER A 461 16.61 23.70 20.16
CA SER A 461 17.02 23.34 21.53
C SER A 461 15.89 22.68 22.33
N ALA A 462 14.69 23.27 22.35
CA ALA A 462 13.61 22.79 23.20
C ALA A 462 13.19 21.31 22.94
N PRO A 463 12.96 20.86 21.69
CA PRO A 463 12.68 19.45 21.42
C PRO A 463 13.85 18.51 21.73
N LEU A 464 15.10 18.96 21.51
CA LEU A 464 16.31 18.18 21.78
C LEU A 464 16.53 17.99 23.28
N GLU A 465 16.46 19.07 24.05
CA GLU A 465 16.58 19.04 25.51
C GLU A 465 15.52 18.14 26.14
N GLN A 466 14.24 18.25 25.72
CA GLN A 466 13.18 17.39 26.24
C GLN A 466 13.38 15.90 25.91
N LEU A 467 13.94 15.58 24.74
CA LEU A 467 14.25 14.20 24.38
C LEU A 467 15.39 13.64 25.24
N LEU A 468 16.41 14.47 25.49
CA LEU A 468 17.62 14.10 26.23
C LEU A 468 17.46 14.16 27.76
N GLN A 469 16.32 14.63 28.27
CA GLN A 469 16.00 14.55 29.69
C GLN A 469 16.00 13.09 30.17
N SER A 470 16.64 12.83 31.33
CA SER A 470 16.77 11.49 31.91
C SER A 470 15.42 10.77 32.07
N SER A 471 14.38 11.50 32.47
CA SER A 471 13.02 10.97 32.63
C SER A 471 12.38 10.49 31.31
N THR A 472 12.78 11.06 30.18
CA THR A 472 12.35 10.61 28.84
C THR A 472 13.14 9.39 28.41
N LEU A 473 14.46 9.40 28.60
CA LEU A 473 15.36 8.30 28.22
C LEU A 473 15.10 7.02 29.03
N GLU A 474 14.80 7.14 30.32
CA GLU A 474 14.45 5.99 31.18
C GLU A 474 13.18 5.26 30.70
N LYS A 475 12.18 6.00 30.20
CA LYS A 475 10.96 5.40 29.63
C LYS A 475 11.25 4.53 28.42
N PHE A 476 12.27 4.91 27.63
CA PHE A 476 12.68 4.16 26.45
C PHE A 476 13.40 2.86 26.76
N ASN A 477 14.13 2.77 27.88
CA ASN A 477 14.78 1.54 28.35
C ASN A 477 13.76 0.44 28.71
N SER A 478 12.50 0.78 28.94
CA SER A 478 11.42 -0.17 29.31
C SER A 478 10.58 -0.66 28.11
N THR A 479 11.04 -0.44 26.86
CA THR A 479 10.24 -0.64 25.64
C THR A 479 10.19 -2.10 25.16
N ALA A 480 9.06 -2.51 24.58
CA ALA A 480 8.87 -3.85 24.03
C ALA A 480 9.81 -4.16 22.81
N PRO A 481 10.31 -5.40 22.66
CA PRO A 481 11.32 -5.78 21.64
C PRO A 481 10.94 -5.46 20.18
N ARG A 482 9.65 -5.47 19.87
CA ARG A 482 9.10 -5.23 18.53
C ARG A 482 9.38 -3.83 17.96
N PHE A 483 9.70 -2.84 18.80
CA PHE A 483 10.00 -1.47 18.38
C PHE A 483 11.49 -1.11 18.51
N LEU A 484 12.26 -1.97 19.16
CA LEU A 484 13.62 -1.69 19.60
C LEU A 484 14.57 -1.37 18.43
N PRO A 485 14.62 -2.14 17.32
CA PRO A 485 15.62 -1.88 16.26
C PRO A 485 15.43 -0.55 15.52
N ASN A 486 14.17 -0.16 15.30
CA ASN A 486 13.88 1.13 14.65
C ASN A 486 14.16 2.30 15.60
N GLN A 487 13.89 2.10 16.89
CA GLN A 487 14.17 3.08 17.92
C GLN A 487 15.67 3.30 18.10
N GLU A 488 16.45 2.21 18.20
CA GLU A 488 17.92 2.24 18.26
C GLU A 488 18.48 3.00 17.06
N ARG A 489 18.05 2.69 15.84
CA ARG A 489 18.50 3.40 14.63
C ARG A 489 18.22 4.90 14.67
N MET A 490 17.05 5.31 15.19
CA MET A 490 16.74 6.73 15.36
C MET A 490 17.67 7.39 16.37
N PHE A 491 17.88 6.77 17.54
CA PHE A 491 18.81 7.27 18.55
C PHE A 491 20.25 7.33 18.06
N GLN A 492 20.73 6.30 17.34
CA GLN A 492 22.04 6.29 16.70
C GLN A 492 22.20 7.49 15.74
N THR A 493 21.19 7.74 14.89
CA THR A 493 21.22 8.87 13.97
C THR A 493 21.24 10.20 14.71
N VAL A 494 20.40 10.37 15.74
CA VAL A 494 20.37 11.58 16.58
C VAL A 494 21.71 11.80 17.27
N ASN A 495 22.28 10.76 17.87
CA ASN A 495 23.58 10.82 18.55
C ASN A 495 24.71 11.25 17.60
N LEU A 496 24.73 10.69 16.38
CA LEU A 496 25.71 11.07 15.36
C LEU A 496 25.56 12.52 14.92
N CYS A 497 24.34 12.99 14.68
CA CYS A 497 24.13 14.39 14.33
C CYS A 497 24.59 15.33 15.46
N LEU A 498 24.30 15.01 16.72
CA LEU A 498 24.77 15.80 17.86
C LEU A 498 26.30 15.82 17.98
N GLY A 499 26.96 14.67 17.76
CA GLY A 499 28.41 14.54 17.87
C GLY A 499 29.18 15.19 16.71
N LEU A 500 28.69 15.03 15.47
CA LEU A 500 29.38 15.48 14.26
C LEU A 500 29.04 16.92 13.89
N GLU A 501 27.76 17.33 13.98
CA GLU A 501 27.33 18.68 13.57
C GLU A 501 27.41 19.70 14.72
N ARG A 502 27.58 19.23 15.96
CA ARG A 502 27.84 20.03 17.17
C ARG A 502 26.94 21.28 17.28
N PRO A 503 25.60 21.10 17.34
CA PRO A 503 24.69 22.23 17.51
C PRO A 503 24.95 22.94 18.85
N PRO A 504 24.73 24.26 18.93
CA PRO A 504 24.97 25.05 20.15
C PRO A 504 23.90 24.76 21.22
N LEU A 505 24.05 23.65 21.93
CA LEU A 505 23.14 23.22 23.01
C LEU A 505 23.78 23.45 24.40
N PRO A 506 23.04 24.01 25.38
CA PRO A 506 23.52 24.11 26.76
C PRO A 506 23.59 22.72 27.42
N GLY A 507 24.80 22.25 27.74
CA GLY A 507 25.00 20.99 28.46
C GLY A 507 24.67 19.74 27.63
N LEU A 508 25.61 19.33 26.77
CA LEU A 508 25.51 18.10 25.98
C LEU A 508 25.36 16.87 26.89
N VAL A 509 24.13 16.42 27.09
CA VAL A 509 23.84 15.08 27.62
C VAL A 509 23.93 14.10 26.45
N ALA A 510 24.94 13.24 26.47
CA ALA A 510 25.10 12.19 25.46
C ALA A 510 23.97 11.14 25.56
N VAL A 511 23.58 10.57 24.42
CA VAL A 511 22.59 9.48 24.40
C VAL A 511 23.21 8.25 25.11
N PRO A 512 22.52 7.64 26.09
CA PRO A 512 23.04 6.46 26.80
C PRO A 512 23.37 5.31 25.85
N PRO A 513 24.50 4.60 26.03
CA PRO A 513 24.88 3.46 25.19
C PRO A 513 23.82 2.35 25.11
N SER A 514 23.03 2.17 26.17
CA SER A 514 21.95 1.17 26.23
C SER A 514 20.84 1.40 25.19
N LEU A 515 20.68 2.64 24.68
CA LEU A 515 19.67 3.00 23.69
C LEU A 515 20.20 2.96 22.25
N LEU A 516 21.52 2.78 22.08
CA LEU A 516 22.18 2.79 20.78
C LEU A 516 22.25 1.39 20.15
N GLY A 517 21.90 0.31 20.86
CA GLY A 517 21.98 -1.05 20.35
C GLY A 517 23.42 -1.49 20.02
N ASP A 518 23.55 -2.67 19.42
CA ASP A 518 24.85 -3.20 19.01
C ASP A 518 25.39 -2.50 17.75
N PRO A 519 26.72 -2.31 17.63
CA PRO A 519 27.34 -1.72 16.45
C PRO A 519 27.12 -2.59 15.21
N VAL A 520 27.19 -1.97 14.03
CA VAL A 520 27.06 -2.68 12.75
C VAL A 520 28.13 -3.78 12.65
N PRO A 521 27.77 -5.04 12.34
CA PRO A 521 28.74 -6.11 12.20
C PRO A 521 29.77 -5.77 11.10
N SER A 522 31.04 -5.89 11.44
CA SER A 522 32.18 -5.61 10.54
C SER A 522 32.42 -6.67 9.46
N SER A 523 31.62 -7.74 9.41
CA SER A 523 31.85 -8.92 8.55
C SER A 523 30.85 -9.08 7.40
N LEU A 524 30.26 -7.99 6.90
CA LEU A 524 29.41 -8.05 5.71
C LEU A 524 30.24 -8.41 4.46
N PRO A 525 29.75 -9.30 3.58
CA PRO A 525 30.49 -9.73 2.41
C PRO A 525 30.66 -8.57 1.43
N VAL A 526 31.90 -8.35 0.98
CA VAL A 526 32.25 -7.35 -0.04
C VAL A 526 31.48 -7.64 -1.33
N ASN A 527 30.91 -6.61 -1.95
CA ASN A 527 30.31 -6.75 -3.28
C ASN A 527 31.42 -7.04 -4.31
N PRO A 528 31.44 -8.23 -4.94
CA PRO A 528 32.56 -8.64 -5.80
C PRO A 528 32.69 -7.76 -7.05
N TRP A 529 31.58 -7.24 -7.58
CA TRP A 529 31.58 -6.38 -8.76
C TRP A 529 32.17 -5.00 -8.47
N LEU A 530 31.86 -4.47 -7.28
CA LEU A 530 32.45 -3.23 -6.79
C LEU A 530 33.95 -3.41 -6.54
N SER A 531 34.32 -4.47 -5.81
CA SER A 531 35.71 -4.78 -5.47
C SER A 531 36.58 -4.90 -6.72
N GLN A 532 36.15 -5.70 -7.70
CA GLN A 532 36.85 -5.86 -8.97
C GLN A 532 36.95 -4.54 -9.75
N GLY A 533 35.87 -3.74 -9.79
CA GLY A 533 35.86 -2.46 -10.48
C GLY A 533 36.84 -1.45 -9.85
N LEU A 534 36.82 -1.32 -8.53
CA LEU A 534 37.75 -0.45 -7.80
C LEU A 534 39.19 -0.91 -7.96
N GLN A 535 39.48 -2.21 -7.82
CA GLN A 535 40.82 -2.75 -8.02
C GLN A 535 41.33 -2.53 -9.46
N SER A 536 40.47 -2.66 -10.47
CA SER A 536 40.86 -2.44 -11.87
C SER A 536 41.27 -0.99 -12.15
N VAL A 537 40.54 -0.01 -11.62
CA VAL A 537 40.83 1.42 -11.85
C VAL A 537 42.03 1.89 -11.02
N LEU A 538 42.31 1.22 -9.90
CA LEU A 538 43.43 1.53 -9.02
C LEU A 538 44.73 0.81 -9.39
N ALA A 539 44.69 -0.19 -10.29
CA ALA A 539 45.87 -0.97 -10.69
C ALA A 539 47.00 -0.11 -11.25
N ASP A 540 46.66 0.99 -11.94
CA ASP A 540 47.63 1.89 -12.58
C ASP A 540 48.01 3.11 -11.72
N GLN A 541 47.49 3.22 -10.49
CA GLN A 541 47.67 4.39 -9.63
C GLN A 541 48.65 4.08 -8.49
N ALA A 542 49.91 4.51 -8.66
CA ALA A 542 50.90 4.43 -7.59
C ALA A 542 50.45 5.23 -6.35
N ASP A 543 50.77 4.71 -5.16
CA ASP A 543 50.53 5.35 -3.86
C ASP A 543 49.05 5.52 -3.42
N THR A 544 48.09 4.93 -4.13
CA THR A 544 46.67 4.92 -3.72
C THR A 544 46.34 3.65 -2.92
N THR A 545 45.69 3.80 -1.77
CA THR A 545 45.28 2.66 -0.93
C THR A 545 43.76 2.47 -0.95
N LEU A 546 43.31 1.21 -1.10
CA LEU A 546 41.91 0.81 -1.03
C LEU A 546 41.66 0.01 0.25
N GLN A 547 40.65 0.41 1.01
CA GLN A 547 40.11 -0.36 2.13
C GLN A 547 38.64 -0.67 1.86
N GLU A 548 38.24 -1.92 1.97
CA GLU A 548 36.86 -2.34 1.71
C GLU A 548 36.11 -2.58 3.02
N MET A 549 34.80 -2.32 3.03
CA MET A 549 33.92 -2.55 4.18
C MET A 549 34.38 -1.86 5.48
N VAL A 550 34.68 -0.56 5.38
CA VAL A 550 35.14 0.25 6.50
C VAL A 550 33.95 0.74 7.32
N VAL A 551 33.94 0.46 8.62
CA VAL A 551 32.95 1.01 9.55
C VAL A 551 33.50 2.28 10.20
N VAL A 552 32.75 3.37 10.08
CA VAL A 552 33.09 4.69 10.63
C VAL A 552 32.04 5.11 11.66
N GLU A 553 32.47 5.70 12.77
CA GLU A 553 31.62 6.08 13.92
C GLU A 553 30.74 4.94 14.46
N ASN A 554 31.21 3.68 14.34
CA ASN A 554 30.49 2.45 14.72
C ASN A 554 29.08 2.31 14.09
N PHE A 555 28.80 3.04 13.00
CA PHE A 555 27.46 3.12 12.40
C PHE A 555 27.50 3.15 10.87
N TYR A 556 28.36 3.97 10.27
CA TYR A 556 28.43 4.08 8.81
C TYR A 556 29.33 3.01 8.23
N LEU A 557 28.73 2.03 7.57
CA LEU A 557 29.45 1.11 6.70
C LEU A 557 29.74 1.80 5.36
N ILE A 558 31.01 1.89 4.97
CA ILE A 558 31.48 2.39 3.69
C ILE A 558 31.99 1.20 2.88
N ASP A 559 31.48 1.03 1.65
CA ASP A 559 31.80 -0.14 0.83
C ASP A 559 33.26 -0.13 0.36
N GLY A 560 33.80 1.05 0.02
CA GLY A 560 35.22 1.25 -0.29
C GLY A 560 35.72 2.63 0.14
N VAL A 561 36.91 2.68 0.73
CA VAL A 561 37.64 3.91 1.08
C VAL A 561 38.92 3.96 0.27
N ILE A 562 39.07 5.00 -0.54
CA ILE A 562 40.26 5.24 -1.35
C ILE A 562 41.02 6.40 -0.72
N THR A 563 42.26 6.20 -0.32
CA THR A 563 43.12 7.25 0.23
C THR A 563 44.23 7.57 -0.75
N ARG A 564 44.30 8.85 -1.14
CA ARG A 564 45.33 9.38 -2.04
C ARG A 564 46.34 10.23 -1.30
N PRO A 565 47.61 10.24 -1.75
CA PRO A 565 48.59 11.19 -1.24
C PRO A 565 48.18 12.63 -1.58
N PRO A 566 48.61 13.63 -0.79
CA PRO A 566 48.39 15.04 -1.11
C PRO A 566 48.89 15.35 -2.53
N PRO A 567 48.19 16.21 -3.30
CA PRO A 567 48.72 16.69 -4.56
C PRO A 567 50.03 17.43 -4.28
N SER A 568 51.16 16.83 -4.66
CA SER A 568 52.46 17.47 -4.57
C SER A 568 52.43 18.73 -5.43
N GLN A 569 52.57 19.90 -4.79
CA GLN A 569 52.86 21.14 -5.50
C GLN A 569 54.05 20.87 -6.43
N THR A 570 53.84 21.17 -7.71
CA THR A 570 54.84 21.18 -8.77
C THR A 570 56.20 21.62 -8.23
N SER A 571 57.18 20.75 -8.43
CA SER A 571 58.60 20.93 -8.15
C SER A 571 59.12 22.32 -8.50
N VAL A 572 59.39 23.16 -7.49
CA VAL A 572 60.42 24.21 -7.58
C VAL A 572 61.16 24.29 -6.24
N THR A 573 62.37 23.73 -6.27
CA THR A 573 63.58 24.04 -5.49
C THR A 573 63.50 24.06 -3.96
N GLU A 574 64.21 23.11 -3.37
CA GLU A 574 64.62 23.11 -1.96
C GLU A 574 65.30 24.43 -1.56
N ALA A 575 64.68 25.16 -0.63
CA ALA A 575 65.36 25.91 0.43
C ALA A 575 64.33 26.57 1.34
N SER A 576 64.01 25.91 2.47
CA SER A 576 63.72 26.55 3.77
C SER A 576 62.96 25.55 4.64
N ARG A 577 63.68 24.62 5.27
CA ARG A 577 63.20 23.96 6.49
C ARG A 577 63.33 24.98 7.62
N CYS A 578 62.20 25.46 8.15
CA CYS A 578 62.14 26.01 9.50
C CYS A 578 60.71 25.95 10.07
N ALA A 579 60.62 25.27 11.22
CA ALA A 579 59.64 25.44 12.30
C ALA A 579 58.16 25.05 12.09
N GLY A 580 57.79 23.93 12.70
CA GLY A 580 56.72 23.91 13.72
C GLY A 580 55.30 23.58 13.25
N GLU A 581 54.85 22.38 13.65
CA GLU A 581 53.52 21.77 13.54
C GLU A 581 53.35 20.79 12.36
N GLU A 582 53.85 19.57 12.54
CA GLU A 582 53.39 18.42 11.78
C GLU A 582 51.90 18.20 12.07
N ARG A 583 51.05 18.62 11.13
CA ARG A 583 49.66 18.16 11.08
C ARG A 583 49.65 16.63 10.91
N PRO A 584 48.72 15.90 11.54
CA PRO A 584 48.64 14.45 11.38
C PRO A 584 48.53 14.07 9.89
N PRO A 585 49.18 12.99 9.41
CA PRO A 585 49.16 12.59 8.00
C PRO A 585 47.76 12.28 7.44
N ALA A 586 46.75 12.15 8.30
CA ALA A 586 45.33 12.00 7.93
C ALA A 586 44.67 13.31 7.43
N GLU A 587 45.23 14.48 7.72
CA GLU A 587 44.68 15.79 7.31
C GLU A 587 45.17 16.27 5.94
N SER A 588 46.21 15.64 5.37
CA SER A 588 46.78 15.99 4.06
C SER A 588 46.36 15.05 2.93
N SER A 589 45.74 13.91 3.25
CA SER A 589 45.39 12.88 2.27
C SER A 589 43.92 13.01 1.84
N GLN A 590 43.64 12.99 0.53
CA GLN A 590 42.26 12.99 0.02
C GLN A 590 41.65 11.60 0.23
N ARG A 591 40.59 11.51 1.04
CA ARG A 591 39.86 10.27 1.30
C ARG A 591 38.53 10.26 0.56
N ILE A 592 38.33 9.28 -0.32
CA ILE A 592 37.10 9.12 -1.11
C ILE A 592 36.33 7.94 -0.54
N ALA A 593 35.05 8.16 -0.19
CA ALA A 593 34.16 7.14 0.32
C ALA A 593 33.21 6.67 -0.78
N VAL A 594 33.47 5.49 -1.34
CA VAL A 594 32.62 4.84 -2.34
C VAL A 594 31.49 4.09 -1.62
N ILE A 595 30.24 4.45 -1.95
CA ILE A 595 29.05 3.91 -1.30
C ILE A 595 28.16 3.25 -2.35
N CYS A 596 27.99 1.93 -2.25
CA CYS A 596 27.05 1.18 -3.05
C CYS A 596 25.64 1.36 -2.47
N THR A 597 24.77 2.02 -3.22
CA THR A 597 23.43 2.41 -2.75
C THR A 597 22.35 1.75 -3.61
N PRO A 598 21.34 1.10 -2.98
CA PRO A 598 20.19 0.60 -3.73
C PRO A 598 19.36 1.79 -4.25
N HIS A 599 18.65 1.60 -5.37
CA HIS A 599 17.79 2.65 -5.94
C HIS A 599 16.73 3.21 -4.97
N SER A 600 16.35 2.45 -3.95
CA SER A 600 15.45 2.91 -2.89
C SER A 600 16.02 4.03 -2.02
N GLY A 601 17.34 4.26 -2.08
CA GLY A 601 18.05 5.36 -1.42
C GLY A 601 17.84 6.71 -2.12
N PHE A 602 17.31 6.73 -3.33
CA PHE A 602 17.05 7.93 -4.12
C PHE A 602 15.55 8.17 -4.31
N CYS A 603 15.19 9.42 -4.61
CA CYS A 603 13.86 9.73 -5.10
C CYS A 603 13.69 9.19 -6.53
N VAL A 604 12.57 8.52 -6.79
CA VAL A 604 12.29 7.86 -8.08
C VAL A 604 12.42 8.86 -9.23
N GLY A 605 13.16 8.47 -10.27
CA GLY A 605 13.40 9.31 -11.46
C GLY A 605 14.46 10.40 -11.28
N THR A 606 15.17 10.42 -10.15
CA THR A 606 16.18 11.44 -9.85
C THR A 606 17.43 10.81 -9.22
N SER A 607 18.54 11.56 -9.20
CA SER A 607 19.75 11.27 -8.40
C SER A 607 19.70 11.88 -7.00
N ASN A 608 18.57 12.44 -6.58
CA ASN A 608 18.45 13.10 -5.28
C ASN A 608 18.41 12.07 -4.15
N PRO A 609 19.38 12.08 -3.21
CA PRO A 609 19.41 11.14 -2.11
C PRO A 609 18.30 11.45 -1.10
N ARG A 610 17.62 10.40 -0.63
CA ARG A 610 16.62 10.47 0.44
C ARG A 610 17.27 10.74 1.80
N GLY A 611 16.48 11.18 2.76
CA GLY A 611 16.93 11.66 4.08
C GLY A 611 18.05 10.82 4.73
N PRO A 612 17.88 9.51 4.95
CA PRO A 612 18.91 8.68 5.57
C PRO A 612 20.25 8.66 4.81
N LEU A 613 20.20 8.61 3.48
CA LEU A 613 21.39 8.64 2.63
C LEU A 613 22.01 10.05 2.61
N ALA A 614 21.18 11.09 2.56
CA ALA A 614 21.62 12.48 2.60
C ALA A 614 22.39 12.80 3.89
N VAL A 615 21.92 12.32 5.04
CA VAL A 615 22.66 12.48 6.32
C VAL A 615 23.98 11.72 6.31
N LYS A 616 24.01 10.49 5.79
CA LYS A 616 25.27 9.75 5.64
C LYS A 616 26.29 10.54 4.81
N ILE A 617 25.87 11.07 3.67
CA ILE A 617 26.72 11.89 2.80
C ILE A 617 27.21 13.14 3.56
N ARG A 618 26.32 13.84 4.27
CA ARG A 618 26.65 15.02 5.06
C ARG A 618 27.68 14.72 6.14
N HIS A 619 27.46 13.66 6.92
CA HIS A 619 28.36 13.25 8.00
C HIS A 619 29.73 12.80 7.49
N LEU A 620 29.78 12.05 6.38
CA LEU A 620 31.06 11.64 5.78
C LEU A 620 31.89 12.85 5.31
N LYS A 621 31.23 13.89 4.77
CA LYS A 621 31.90 15.16 4.43
C LYS A 621 32.50 15.84 5.66
N ILE A 622 31.76 15.87 6.78
CA ILE A 622 32.27 16.43 8.05
C ILE A 622 33.49 15.63 8.55
N LEU A 623 33.49 14.30 8.36
CA LEU A 623 34.59 13.42 8.73
C LEU A 623 35.79 13.48 7.76
N GLY A 624 35.74 14.34 6.74
CA GLY A 624 36.82 14.53 5.77
C GLY A 624 36.87 13.50 4.65
N TYR A 625 35.74 12.85 4.34
CA TYR A 625 35.60 12.00 3.16
C TYR A 625 34.88 12.74 2.03
N ASP A 626 35.23 12.43 0.78
CA ASP A 626 34.50 12.81 -0.42
C ASP A 626 33.60 11.65 -0.88
N PRO A 627 32.26 11.69 -0.67
CA PRO A 627 31.40 10.55 -0.96
C PRO A 627 31.07 10.42 -2.45
N VAL A 628 31.36 9.26 -3.01
CA VAL A 628 30.97 8.86 -4.38
C VAL A 628 29.89 7.78 -4.28
N LEU A 629 28.71 8.08 -4.79
CA LEU A 629 27.57 7.15 -4.76
C LEU A 629 27.57 6.29 -6.01
N VAL A 630 27.50 4.97 -5.84
CA VAL A 630 27.40 4.01 -6.93
C VAL A 630 26.06 3.30 -6.82
N THR A 631 25.34 3.19 -7.92
CA THR A 631 24.10 2.40 -8.00
C THR A 631 24.39 0.97 -8.47
N GLU A 632 23.52 0.04 -8.09
CA GLU A 632 23.65 -1.36 -8.52
C GLU A 632 23.63 -1.51 -10.05
N GLN A 633 22.92 -0.63 -10.78
CA GLN A 633 22.88 -0.64 -12.24
C GLN A 633 24.22 -0.26 -12.89
N GLU A 634 24.94 0.69 -12.31
CA GLU A 634 26.27 1.11 -12.80
C GLU A 634 27.30 -0.01 -12.62
N LEU A 635 27.10 -0.90 -11.65
CA LEU A 635 27.96 -2.05 -11.40
C LEU A 635 27.72 -3.26 -12.33
N GLN A 636 26.60 -3.29 -13.07
CA GLN A 636 26.21 -4.46 -13.88
C GLN A 636 26.95 -4.59 -15.22
N SER A 637 27.53 -3.51 -15.74
CA SER A 637 28.21 -3.47 -17.03
C SER A 637 29.67 -3.08 -16.82
N GLU A 638 30.61 -3.86 -17.37
CA GLU A 638 32.03 -3.60 -17.17
C GLU A 638 32.47 -2.24 -17.70
N GLU A 639 32.07 -1.88 -18.93
CA GLU A 639 32.36 -0.57 -19.55
C GLU A 639 31.79 0.58 -18.72
N LYS A 640 30.51 0.50 -18.33
CA LYS A 640 29.88 1.56 -17.51
C LYS A 640 30.55 1.69 -16.14
N ARG A 641 30.98 0.58 -15.56
CA ARG A 641 31.65 0.53 -14.26
C ARG A 641 33.03 1.20 -14.33
N THR A 642 33.83 0.90 -15.35
CA THR A 642 35.15 1.53 -15.54
C THR A 642 35.02 3.02 -15.84
N ASP A 643 34.11 3.40 -16.73
CA ASP A 643 33.88 4.81 -17.10
C ASP A 643 33.37 5.62 -15.90
N PHE A 644 32.45 5.05 -15.13
CA PHE A 644 31.92 5.68 -13.92
C PHE A 644 33.02 5.88 -12.88
N PHE A 645 33.83 4.86 -12.60
CA PHE A 645 34.91 4.99 -11.62
C PHE A 645 36.01 5.93 -12.10
N GLN A 646 36.38 5.91 -13.38
CA GLN A 646 37.34 6.86 -13.93
C GLN A 646 36.82 8.31 -13.82
N GLY A 647 35.58 8.57 -14.25
CA GLY A 647 35.01 9.92 -14.18
C GLY A 647 34.64 10.41 -12.78
N GLY A 648 34.18 9.51 -11.90
CA GLY A 648 33.72 9.85 -10.56
C GLY A 648 34.82 9.88 -9.50
N ILE A 649 35.86 9.06 -9.66
CA ILE A 649 36.98 9.00 -8.72
C ILE A 649 38.14 9.86 -9.27
N PHE A 650 38.45 9.83 -10.58
CA PHE A 650 39.58 10.55 -11.20
C PHE A 650 39.16 11.54 -12.32
N PRO A 651 38.40 12.61 -12.01
CA PRO A 651 37.91 13.55 -13.04
C PRO A 651 39.02 14.29 -13.81
N GLU A 652 40.24 14.34 -13.27
CA GLU A 652 41.40 15.04 -13.86
C GLU A 652 41.90 14.37 -15.15
N HIS A 653 41.76 13.05 -15.29
CA HIS A 653 42.24 12.31 -16.47
C HIS A 653 41.40 12.53 -17.73
N LEU A 654 40.13 12.94 -17.58
CA LEU A 654 39.25 13.26 -18.71
C LEU A 654 39.58 14.62 -19.36
N SER A 655 40.25 15.52 -18.63
CA SER A 655 40.58 16.86 -19.12
C SER A 655 41.85 16.88 -19.98
N SER A 656 42.68 15.83 -19.91
CA SER A 656 43.96 15.75 -20.63
C SER A 656 43.82 15.29 -22.10
N ASP A 657 42.70 14.64 -22.46
CA ASP A 657 42.47 14.14 -23.83
C ASP A 657 41.73 15.13 -24.74
N ALA A 658 41.32 16.29 -24.20
CA ALA A 658 40.69 17.36 -24.96
C ALA A 658 41.70 18.45 -25.39
N GLN A 659 42.79 18.08 -26.06
CA GLN A 659 43.57 19.04 -26.86
C GLN A 659 43.26 18.83 -28.36
N PRO A 660 42.76 19.84 -29.08
CA PRO A 660 42.55 19.72 -30.51
C PRO A 660 43.91 19.68 -31.21
N LYS A 661 44.20 18.58 -31.91
CA LYS A 661 45.29 18.51 -32.87
C LYS A 661 45.08 19.59 -33.94
N TRP A 662 45.84 20.67 -33.87
CA TRP A 662 46.03 21.56 -35.01
C TRP A 662 46.87 20.82 -36.05
N SER A 663 46.21 20.30 -37.08
CA SER A 663 46.85 19.98 -38.36
C SER A 663 46.63 21.15 -39.31
N ASN A 664 47.69 21.90 -39.58
CA ASN A 664 47.76 22.85 -40.69
C ASN A 664 47.64 22.10 -42.02
N GLY A 665 46.80 22.61 -42.93
CA GLY A 665 46.78 22.21 -44.34
C GLY A 665 45.37 22.15 -44.93
N ASP A 666 44.81 23.31 -45.27
CA ASP A 666 44.42 23.66 -46.65
C ASP A 666 43.24 24.64 -46.69
N LEU A 667 43.47 25.72 -47.46
CA LEU A 667 42.57 26.82 -47.78
C LEU A 667 41.30 26.31 -48.49
N GLU A 668 40.13 26.85 -48.13
CA GLU A 668 39.40 27.85 -48.94
C GLU A 668 37.97 28.10 -48.40
N ASP A 669 37.72 29.39 -48.18
CA ASP A 669 36.49 30.20 -48.35
C ASP A 669 35.12 29.81 -47.70
N GLY A 670 34.44 30.85 -47.19
CA GLY A 670 33.01 30.79 -46.86
C GLY A 670 32.60 31.43 -45.53
N ARG A 671 32.54 32.76 -45.46
CA ARG A 671 31.95 33.56 -44.36
C ARG A 671 30.51 33.13 -44.01
N GLN A 672 30.19 33.10 -42.72
CA GLN A 672 29.10 33.88 -42.08
C GLN A 672 28.95 33.57 -40.58
N GLU A 673 29.28 34.54 -39.74
CA GLU A 673 28.77 34.75 -38.37
C GLU A 673 27.72 35.91 -38.44
N PRO A 674 26.95 36.29 -37.37
CA PRO A 674 27.00 35.89 -35.96
C PRO A 674 25.60 35.71 -35.28
N HIS A 675 25.56 35.35 -33.98
CA HIS A 675 25.03 36.21 -32.90
C HIS A 675 24.94 35.50 -31.54
N ARG A 676 25.75 36.00 -30.61
CA ARG A 676 25.75 35.76 -29.15
C ARG A 676 24.99 36.92 -28.50
N VAL A 677 24.05 36.64 -27.58
CA VAL A 677 23.47 37.67 -26.70
C VAL A 677 23.51 37.17 -25.25
N GLN A 678 23.94 38.09 -24.39
CA GLN A 678 24.39 37.98 -23.02
C GLN A 678 23.47 38.87 -22.17
N TRP A 679 22.92 38.40 -21.04
CA TRP A 679 22.34 39.24 -19.97
C TRP A 679 22.51 38.49 -18.64
N SER A 680 23.34 38.93 -17.68
CA SER A 680 23.31 40.13 -16.81
C SER A 680 22.54 39.90 -15.50
N GLN A 681 23.29 39.94 -14.39
CA GLN A 681 22.81 40.14 -13.02
C GLN A 681 22.16 41.53 -12.85
N PRO A 682 21.48 41.77 -11.72
CA PRO A 682 21.83 42.98 -10.98
C PRO A 682 22.00 42.78 -9.47
N VAL A 683 22.76 43.74 -8.94
CA VAL A 683 23.14 44.01 -7.55
C VAL A 683 22.19 45.07 -6.99
N GLN A 684 21.50 44.77 -5.87
CA GLN A 684 21.41 45.52 -4.61
C GLN A 684 20.33 44.92 -3.72
#